data_AF-A0A1H0GI70-F1
#
_entry.id   AF-A0A1H0GI70-F1
#
_cell.length_a   1.000
_cell.length_b   1.000
_cell.length_c   1.000
_cell.angle_alpha   90.00
_cell.angle_beta   90.00
_cell.angle_gamma   90.00
#
_symmetry.space_group_name_H-M   'P 1'
#
loop_
_entity.id
_entity.type
_entity.pdbx_description
1 polymer ?
#
loop_
_entity_poly.entity_id
_entity_poly.type
_entity_poly.pdbx_seq_one_letter_code
_entity_poly.pdbx_strand_id
1 'polypeptide(L)'
;MSKYIITFAGDTSLGDGYLSTDKRVNEKKRLQSDPFSFFEDVAPFIKKSDFFILNLETVLAVDPPSYLKDKKFPNWDDPSRTPKVLNQLGVDAVTLANNHTRDFGPKILLDTINVLDKAKIKHIGAGADSGEASKHLKIEIKGSFPKKTIYVFNGMRATRRYRDYYEFLAKKDTPGVNSLNENRMTRRITAVKEKDPNSIVIVCAHWAEADYKWIGESAQIRARKFVDAGADFVIAHGTHMANHIEKYESGIIAYSLGNFVFNAPGRYAKMGAPPYSMIANLTIEEENSEWNIKPAFYPIMTDNKQNGFHCRFTTYEETVELLGHLNERQYLGTPKEIIRKDNERYYFDIEYAGENIKLVPDELEQLLPKTSLTSKTDFEDLEDFSEEVEQLKEIQDKIDDYLVQYYRKFYNNSSVTTDKEKLSMLSKVVDKRYLSHGFLKKFERKKIPMTNSLSFRDIMVEKSAMRKLGYKEYSWQLDRKTKAYEFADTIGLRRPESDSQIYRFEEIKGKAGPIVIKPVQSTGSMGVYLIFNENRILSARGGHYLNSWGEIEAEMRPELEAVYQGNPRGALRKDEWIVEELILRAPDSTEPPLDYKFYCFYGEVVFVLEADRSDSSGFSTWDRDGNLIQTGWQDNKLREGVGFSHQDAEVAIQASLQVPSPFVRMDMLKSHDGIVFGEATPRPGRFHLFNKEFDRTLGKAYREAEARLLQDLLRGKKFDAFTKHFDV
;
A
#
# COMPACT_ATOMS: atom_id res chain seq x y z
N MET A 1 -13.97 -18.04 -36.43
CA MET A 1 -13.54 -17.91 -35.02
C MET A 1 -14.40 -18.83 -34.18
N SER A 2 -13.79 -19.72 -33.41
CA SER A 2 -14.47 -20.56 -32.42
C SER A 2 -14.85 -19.66 -31.25
N LYS A 3 -16.14 -19.44 -31.03
CA LYS A 3 -16.67 -18.74 -29.85
C LYS A 3 -17.25 -19.78 -28.90
N TYR A 4 -16.86 -19.73 -27.64
CA TYR A 4 -17.34 -20.62 -26.58
C TYR A 4 -17.80 -19.81 -25.37
N ILE A 5 -19.00 -20.04 -24.86
CA ILE A 5 -19.61 -19.25 -23.79
C ILE A 5 -19.78 -20.12 -22.55
N ILE A 6 -19.15 -19.71 -21.45
CA ILE A 6 -19.40 -20.29 -20.12
C ILE A 6 -20.21 -19.30 -19.31
N THR A 7 -21.35 -19.75 -18.80
CA THR A 7 -22.23 -18.92 -17.99
C THR A 7 -22.22 -19.39 -16.55
N PHE A 8 -22.14 -18.43 -15.63
CA PHE A 8 -22.24 -18.61 -14.20
C PHE A 8 -23.47 -17.87 -13.68
N ALA A 9 -24.33 -18.58 -12.97
CA ALA A 9 -25.45 -18.00 -12.25
C ALA A 9 -25.25 -18.15 -10.73
N GLY A 10 -25.90 -17.24 -10.01
CA GLY A 10 -25.85 -17.14 -8.56
C GLY A 10 -26.54 -18.27 -7.79
N ASP A 11 -26.85 -17.95 -6.54
CA ASP A 11 -27.52 -18.82 -5.58
C ASP A 11 -28.89 -19.25 -6.12
N THR A 12 -29.13 -20.56 -6.22
CA THR A 12 -30.32 -21.13 -6.86
C THR A 12 -31.03 -22.14 -5.96
N SER A 13 -32.34 -21.98 -5.84
CA SER A 13 -33.27 -22.93 -5.21
C SER A 13 -34.67 -22.72 -5.77
N LEU A 14 -35.35 -23.82 -6.13
CA LEU A 14 -36.74 -23.80 -6.58
C LEU A 14 -37.71 -23.42 -5.46
N GLY A 15 -37.27 -23.53 -4.21
CA GLY A 15 -37.95 -23.08 -3.02
C GLY A 15 -39.08 -23.99 -2.57
N ASP A 16 -39.02 -25.31 -2.78
CA ASP A 16 -40.07 -26.22 -2.26
C ASP A 16 -40.25 -26.03 -0.74
N GLY A 17 -39.14 -25.95 0.01
CA GLY A 17 -39.14 -25.62 1.43
C GLY A 17 -39.68 -24.21 1.73
N TYR A 18 -39.19 -23.18 1.01
CA TYR A 18 -39.58 -21.78 1.25
C TYR A 18 -41.05 -21.46 0.89
N LEU A 19 -41.58 -22.10 -0.15
CA LEU A 19 -42.94 -21.91 -0.64
C LEU A 19 -43.95 -22.84 0.05
N SER A 20 -43.49 -23.74 0.92
CA SER A 20 -44.36 -24.69 1.63
C SER A 20 -45.42 -24.03 2.54
N THR A 21 -45.21 -22.77 2.93
CA THR A 21 -46.07 -22.02 3.86
C THR A 21 -47.43 -21.61 3.29
N ASP A 22 -48.43 -21.44 4.16
CA ASP A 22 -49.79 -21.00 3.78
C ASP A 22 -49.85 -19.59 3.18
N LYS A 23 -48.78 -18.80 3.26
CA LYS A 23 -48.71 -17.44 2.70
C LYS A 23 -48.31 -17.40 1.22
N ARG A 24 -47.95 -18.55 0.62
CA ARG A 24 -47.37 -18.66 -0.73
C ARG A 24 -48.07 -19.68 -1.62
N VAL A 25 -49.40 -19.80 -1.46
CA VAL A 25 -50.21 -20.81 -2.17
C VAL A 25 -50.09 -20.69 -3.69
N ASN A 26 -50.06 -19.46 -4.23
CA ASN A 26 -50.01 -19.25 -5.68
C ASN A 26 -48.65 -19.63 -6.25
N GLU A 27 -47.56 -19.24 -5.60
CA GLU A 27 -46.20 -19.56 -6.00
C GLU A 27 -45.93 -21.07 -5.85
N LYS A 28 -46.44 -21.70 -4.78
CA LYS A 28 -46.39 -23.16 -4.61
C LYS A 28 -47.15 -23.88 -5.72
N LYS A 29 -48.35 -23.41 -6.09
CA LYS A 29 -49.11 -23.95 -7.24
C LYS A 29 -48.33 -23.79 -8.54
N ARG A 30 -47.74 -22.61 -8.80
CA ARG A 30 -46.87 -22.36 -9.97
C ARG A 30 -45.70 -23.34 -10.01
N LEU A 31 -45.01 -23.57 -8.88
CA LEU A 31 -43.92 -24.55 -8.78
C LEU A 31 -44.38 -26.00 -9.05
N GLN A 32 -45.62 -26.33 -8.72
CA GLN A 32 -46.21 -27.65 -8.96
C GLN A 32 -46.67 -27.84 -10.41
N SER A 33 -47.24 -26.81 -11.03
CA SER A 33 -47.80 -26.91 -12.39
C SER A 33 -46.78 -26.62 -13.49
N ASP A 34 -45.96 -25.59 -13.30
CA ASP A 34 -44.98 -25.10 -14.28
C ASP A 34 -43.76 -24.50 -13.57
N PRO A 35 -42.86 -25.34 -13.01
CA PRO A 35 -41.67 -24.86 -12.32
C PRO A 35 -40.67 -24.14 -13.24
N PHE A 36 -40.75 -24.33 -14.56
CA PHE A 36 -39.84 -23.68 -15.48
C PHE A 36 -40.17 -22.20 -15.67
N SER A 37 -41.44 -21.81 -15.45
CA SER A 37 -41.89 -20.41 -15.56
C SER A 37 -41.09 -19.43 -14.69
N PHE A 38 -40.49 -19.84 -13.56
CA PHE A 38 -39.64 -18.96 -12.74
C PHE A 38 -38.36 -18.48 -13.47
N PHE A 39 -37.98 -19.17 -14.55
CA PHE A 39 -36.79 -18.90 -15.35
C PHE A 39 -37.11 -18.30 -16.72
N GLU A 40 -38.39 -18.08 -17.06
CA GLU A 40 -38.83 -17.80 -18.43
C GLU A 40 -38.12 -16.61 -19.09
N ASP A 41 -37.86 -15.54 -18.33
CA ASP A 41 -37.24 -14.31 -18.83
C ASP A 41 -35.73 -14.45 -19.07
N VAL A 42 -35.06 -15.32 -18.32
CA VAL A 42 -33.60 -15.52 -18.39
C VAL A 42 -33.22 -16.77 -19.19
N ALA A 43 -34.10 -17.76 -19.30
CA ALA A 43 -33.83 -19.03 -19.95
C ALA A 43 -33.40 -18.88 -21.43
N PRO A 44 -33.99 -18.00 -22.26
CA PRO A 44 -33.54 -17.80 -23.64
C PRO A 44 -32.09 -17.30 -23.75
N PHE A 45 -31.58 -16.60 -22.73
CA PHE A 45 -30.20 -16.16 -22.66
C PHE A 45 -29.27 -17.29 -22.23
N ILE A 46 -29.63 -17.98 -21.14
CA ILE A 46 -28.84 -19.09 -20.58
C ILE A 46 -28.71 -20.26 -21.56
N LYS A 47 -29.74 -20.55 -22.35
CA LYS A 47 -29.71 -21.64 -23.34
C LYS A 47 -28.73 -21.41 -24.50
N LYS A 48 -28.12 -20.22 -24.59
CA LYS A 48 -27.07 -19.92 -25.58
C LYS A 48 -25.67 -20.27 -25.08
N SER A 49 -25.53 -20.69 -23.82
CA SER A 49 -24.26 -21.07 -23.23
C SER A 49 -23.81 -22.44 -23.75
N ASP A 50 -22.51 -22.58 -24.00
CA ASP A 50 -21.89 -23.88 -24.31
C ASP A 50 -21.58 -24.69 -23.05
N PHE A 51 -21.50 -24.01 -21.90
CA PHE A 51 -21.40 -24.62 -20.59
C PHE A 51 -22.07 -23.73 -19.52
N PHE A 52 -23.04 -24.27 -18.78
CA PHE A 52 -23.74 -23.50 -17.73
C PHE A 52 -23.52 -24.06 -16.33
N ILE A 53 -23.08 -23.18 -15.42
CA ILE A 53 -22.77 -23.48 -14.02
C ILE A 53 -23.60 -22.59 -13.10
N LEU A 54 -24.15 -23.16 -12.02
CA LEU A 54 -24.82 -22.37 -10.98
C LEU A 54 -24.49 -22.85 -9.56
N ASN A 55 -24.77 -22.03 -8.55
CA ASN A 55 -24.70 -22.44 -7.15
C ASN A 55 -26.02 -23.07 -6.72
N LEU A 56 -26.04 -24.39 -6.50
CA LEU A 56 -27.24 -25.09 -6.03
C LEU A 56 -27.26 -25.05 -4.50
N GLU A 57 -28.02 -24.09 -3.96
CA GLU A 57 -28.02 -23.75 -2.54
C GLU A 57 -29.22 -24.34 -1.81
N THR A 58 -29.31 -25.66 -1.93
CA THR A 58 -30.38 -26.48 -1.38
C THR A 58 -29.92 -27.93 -1.31
N VAL A 59 -30.59 -28.76 -0.51
CA VAL A 59 -30.50 -30.23 -0.66
C VAL A 59 -31.66 -30.73 -1.52
N LEU A 60 -31.48 -31.89 -2.16
CA LEU A 60 -32.52 -32.55 -2.92
C LEU A 60 -33.18 -33.65 -2.08
N ALA A 61 -34.33 -33.32 -1.49
CA ALA A 61 -35.07 -34.20 -0.58
C ALA A 61 -36.56 -33.82 -0.55
N VAL A 62 -37.42 -34.71 -0.05
CA VAL A 62 -38.85 -34.43 0.15
C VAL A 62 -39.09 -34.22 1.63
N ASP A 63 -39.31 -32.97 2.04
CA ASP A 63 -39.58 -32.56 3.41
C ASP A 63 -38.77 -33.33 4.48
N PRO A 64 -37.42 -33.31 4.39
CA PRO A 64 -36.58 -34.09 5.28
C PRO A 64 -36.75 -33.63 6.74
N PRO A 65 -36.72 -34.56 7.72
CA PRO A 65 -36.80 -34.20 9.11
C PRO A 65 -35.62 -33.31 9.50
N SER A 66 -35.87 -32.29 10.32
CA SER A 66 -34.83 -31.35 10.74
C SER A 66 -33.66 -32.08 11.42
N TYR A 67 -32.46 -31.89 10.88
CA TYR A 67 -31.23 -32.47 11.40
C TYR A 67 -30.55 -31.55 12.44
N LEU A 68 -30.62 -30.23 12.21
CA LEU A 68 -29.96 -29.21 13.04
C LEU A 68 -31.02 -28.42 13.82
N LYS A 69 -31.09 -28.65 15.13
CA LYS A 69 -32.13 -28.08 16.00
C LYS A 69 -32.20 -26.54 15.98
N ASP A 70 -31.05 -25.86 15.87
CA ASP A 70 -30.97 -24.40 16.01
C ASP A 70 -30.68 -23.66 14.68
N LYS A 71 -30.58 -24.40 13.57
CA LYS A 71 -30.28 -23.77 12.29
C LYS A 71 -31.51 -23.05 11.77
N LYS A 72 -31.35 -21.75 11.54
CA LYS A 72 -32.39 -20.91 10.93
C LYS A 72 -32.42 -21.16 9.42
N PHE A 73 -33.64 -21.28 8.89
CA PHE A 73 -33.93 -21.40 7.46
C PHE A 73 -33.24 -22.58 6.76
N PRO A 74 -33.39 -23.83 7.25
CA PRO A 74 -32.94 -24.98 6.49
C PRO A 74 -33.73 -25.07 5.17
N ASN A 75 -33.08 -25.48 4.08
CA ASN A 75 -33.68 -25.43 2.74
C ASN A 75 -33.56 -26.75 1.97
N TRP A 76 -34.64 -27.15 1.30
CA TRP A 76 -34.73 -28.35 0.49
C TRP A 76 -35.58 -28.11 -0.76
N ASP A 77 -35.25 -28.80 -1.84
CA ASP A 77 -36.00 -28.85 -3.09
C ASP A 77 -36.28 -30.30 -3.52
N ASP A 78 -37.35 -30.51 -4.29
CA ASP A 78 -37.84 -31.84 -4.66
C ASP A 78 -36.83 -32.59 -5.57
N PRO A 79 -36.38 -33.80 -5.20
CA PRO A 79 -35.36 -34.53 -5.92
C PRO A 79 -35.82 -35.07 -7.28
N SER A 80 -37.13 -35.13 -7.53
CA SER A 80 -37.70 -35.56 -8.81
C SER A 80 -37.95 -34.39 -9.77
N ARG A 81 -38.19 -33.20 -9.21
CA ARG A 81 -38.50 -31.97 -9.95
C ARG A 81 -37.25 -31.21 -10.34
N THR A 82 -36.38 -30.93 -9.37
CA THR A 82 -35.25 -30.01 -9.53
C THR A 82 -34.29 -30.43 -10.64
N PRO A 83 -33.84 -31.69 -10.73
CA PRO A 83 -32.96 -32.10 -11.82
C PRO A 83 -33.60 -31.98 -13.20
N LYS A 84 -34.93 -32.13 -13.33
CA LYS A 84 -35.63 -31.95 -14.61
C LYS A 84 -35.61 -30.48 -15.03
N VAL A 85 -35.85 -29.56 -14.10
CA VAL A 85 -35.80 -28.11 -14.37
C VAL A 85 -34.39 -27.67 -14.72
N LEU A 86 -33.37 -28.13 -13.98
CA LEU A 86 -31.97 -27.86 -14.27
C LEU A 86 -31.56 -28.37 -15.66
N ASN A 87 -31.96 -29.59 -16.02
CA ASN A 87 -31.73 -30.14 -17.37
C ASN A 87 -32.48 -29.36 -18.46
N GLN A 88 -33.73 -28.95 -18.22
CA GLN A 88 -34.51 -28.14 -19.17
C GLN A 88 -33.89 -26.74 -19.38
N LEU A 89 -33.23 -26.20 -18.37
CA LEU A 89 -32.49 -24.93 -18.44
C LEU A 89 -31.13 -25.08 -19.16
N GLY A 90 -30.58 -26.29 -19.21
CA GLY A 90 -29.28 -26.60 -19.81
C GLY A 90 -28.12 -26.53 -18.83
N VAL A 91 -28.34 -26.81 -17.54
CA VAL A 91 -27.29 -26.81 -16.51
C VAL A 91 -26.36 -27.99 -16.69
N ASP A 92 -25.08 -27.71 -16.95
CA ASP A 92 -24.04 -28.74 -17.07
C ASP A 92 -23.41 -29.11 -15.73
N ALA A 93 -23.28 -28.13 -14.84
CA ALA A 93 -22.68 -28.34 -13.53
C ALA A 93 -23.29 -27.47 -12.43
N VAL A 94 -23.23 -27.96 -11.19
CA VAL A 94 -23.60 -27.20 -10.00
C VAL A 94 -22.45 -27.13 -9.00
N THR A 95 -22.36 -26.02 -8.28
CA THR A 95 -21.48 -25.89 -7.12
C THR A 95 -22.26 -26.18 -5.84
N LEU A 96 -21.62 -26.90 -4.92
CA LEU A 96 -22.23 -27.44 -3.69
C LEU A 96 -21.46 -27.04 -2.42
N ALA A 97 -20.35 -26.31 -2.51
CA ALA A 97 -19.68 -25.77 -1.33
C ALA A 97 -20.37 -24.50 -0.85
N ASN A 98 -21.56 -24.65 -0.29
CA ASN A 98 -22.34 -23.57 0.29
C ASN A 98 -22.92 -23.99 1.66
N ASN A 99 -23.59 -23.04 2.32
CA ASN A 99 -24.07 -23.23 3.66
C ASN A 99 -25.37 -24.02 3.76
N HIS A 100 -25.98 -24.48 2.66
CA HIS A 100 -27.23 -25.25 2.68
C HIS A 100 -27.06 -26.73 2.33
N THR A 101 -25.99 -27.09 1.62
CA THR A 101 -25.72 -28.47 1.13
C THR A 101 -25.70 -29.57 2.21
N ARG A 102 -25.53 -29.21 3.49
CA ARG A 102 -25.57 -30.17 4.61
C ARG A 102 -26.63 -29.84 5.67
N ASP A 103 -27.68 -29.10 5.31
CA ASP A 103 -28.77 -28.72 6.23
C ASP A 103 -29.41 -29.91 6.93
N PHE A 104 -29.55 -31.02 6.20
CA PHE A 104 -30.22 -32.25 6.66
C PHE A 104 -29.25 -33.41 6.87
N GLY A 105 -27.97 -33.08 7.14
CA GLY A 105 -26.95 -34.04 7.52
C GLY A 105 -26.24 -34.72 6.35
N PRO A 106 -25.22 -35.54 6.66
CA PRO A 106 -24.31 -36.11 5.65
C PRO A 106 -25.00 -37.11 4.72
N LYS A 107 -26.01 -37.85 5.19
CA LYS A 107 -26.76 -38.79 4.35
C LYS A 107 -27.51 -38.07 3.23
N ILE A 108 -28.26 -37.01 3.56
CA ILE A 108 -29.05 -36.26 2.58
C ILE A 108 -28.16 -35.50 1.58
N LEU A 109 -26.98 -35.05 2.02
CA LEU A 109 -25.95 -34.53 1.12
C LEU A 109 -25.54 -35.58 0.07
N LEU A 110 -25.26 -36.82 0.49
CA LEU A 110 -24.91 -37.90 -0.43
C LEU A 110 -26.07 -38.31 -1.33
N ASP A 111 -27.30 -38.35 -0.80
CA ASP A 111 -28.51 -38.59 -1.59
C ASP A 111 -28.68 -37.49 -2.67
N THR A 112 -28.38 -36.23 -2.33
CA THR A 112 -28.38 -35.10 -3.28
C THR A 112 -27.36 -35.30 -4.40
N ILE A 113 -26.13 -35.70 -4.06
CA ILE A 113 -25.09 -36.04 -5.05
C ILE A 113 -25.56 -37.16 -5.97
N ASN A 114 -26.11 -38.25 -5.41
CA ASN A 114 -26.63 -39.37 -6.19
C ASN A 114 -27.76 -38.98 -7.15
N VAL A 115 -28.61 -38.04 -6.76
CA VAL A 115 -29.68 -37.51 -7.61
C VAL A 115 -29.10 -36.73 -8.80
N LEU A 116 -28.09 -35.88 -8.55
CA LEU A 116 -27.39 -35.11 -9.60
C LEU A 116 -26.65 -36.04 -10.57
N ASP A 117 -25.94 -37.05 -10.06
CA ASP A 117 -25.23 -38.04 -10.88
C ASP A 117 -26.18 -38.81 -11.79
N LYS A 118 -27.33 -39.27 -11.27
CA LYS A 118 -28.37 -39.94 -12.08
C LYS A 118 -28.96 -39.03 -13.15
N ALA A 119 -29.06 -37.74 -12.86
CA ALA A 119 -29.52 -36.73 -13.80
C ALA A 119 -28.43 -36.29 -14.79
N LYS A 120 -27.20 -36.79 -14.65
CA LYS A 120 -26.00 -36.43 -15.44
C LYS A 120 -25.60 -34.96 -15.31
N ILE A 121 -25.92 -34.33 -14.19
CA ILE A 121 -25.51 -32.97 -13.85
C ILE A 121 -24.22 -33.07 -13.04
N LYS A 122 -23.14 -32.48 -13.53
CA LYS A 122 -21.85 -32.53 -12.82
C LYS A 122 -21.94 -31.72 -11.53
N HIS A 123 -21.14 -32.07 -10.53
CA HIS A 123 -21.10 -31.31 -9.28
C HIS A 123 -19.67 -31.18 -8.75
N ILE A 124 -19.41 -30.09 -8.03
CA ILE A 124 -18.14 -29.84 -7.32
C ILE A 124 -18.38 -29.19 -5.96
N GLY A 125 -17.40 -29.33 -5.06
CA GLY A 125 -17.42 -28.65 -3.76
C GLY A 125 -18.08 -29.42 -2.62
N ALA A 126 -18.57 -30.63 -2.86
CA ALA A 126 -19.04 -31.55 -1.81
C ALA A 126 -18.75 -33.00 -2.21
N GLY A 127 -18.68 -33.91 -1.23
CA GLY A 127 -18.38 -35.32 -1.49
C GLY A 127 -18.44 -36.19 -0.22
N ALA A 128 -18.16 -37.48 -0.38
CA ALA A 128 -18.13 -38.45 0.72
C ALA A 128 -16.96 -38.21 1.69
N ASP A 129 -15.92 -37.53 1.21
CA ASP A 129 -14.75 -37.15 1.99
C ASP A 129 -14.11 -35.85 1.46
N SER A 130 -13.07 -35.40 2.16
CA SER A 130 -12.32 -34.19 1.82
C SER A 130 -11.56 -34.26 0.49
N GLY A 131 -11.23 -35.46 0.01
CA GLY A 131 -10.60 -35.68 -1.29
C GLY A 131 -11.61 -35.43 -2.40
N GLU A 132 -12.78 -36.08 -2.33
CA GLU A 132 -13.88 -35.89 -3.26
C GLU A 132 -14.41 -34.47 -3.27
N ALA A 133 -14.72 -33.90 -2.09
CA ALA A 133 -15.25 -32.54 -1.99
C ALA A 133 -14.30 -31.51 -2.62
N SER A 134 -12.99 -31.76 -2.53
CA SER A 134 -12.01 -30.85 -3.10
C SER A 134 -11.90 -30.91 -4.62
N LYS A 135 -12.35 -31.97 -5.31
CA LYS A 135 -12.18 -32.14 -6.76
C LYS A 135 -12.67 -30.89 -7.53
N HIS A 136 -11.84 -30.44 -8.48
CA HIS A 136 -12.21 -29.36 -9.40
C HIS A 136 -12.91 -29.95 -10.62
N LEU A 137 -13.73 -29.14 -11.27
CA LEU A 137 -14.29 -29.47 -12.58
C LEU A 137 -13.24 -29.15 -13.64
N LYS A 138 -13.09 -30.04 -14.63
CA LYS A 138 -12.25 -29.81 -15.80
C LYS A 138 -13.13 -29.72 -17.05
N ILE A 139 -13.02 -28.62 -17.79
CA ILE A 139 -13.71 -28.39 -19.06
C ILE A 139 -12.64 -28.26 -20.14
N GLU A 140 -12.80 -28.98 -21.26
CA GLU A 140 -11.87 -28.90 -22.40
C GLU A 140 -12.58 -28.23 -23.57
N ILE A 141 -12.04 -27.10 -24.02
CA ILE A 141 -12.52 -26.37 -25.21
C ILE A 141 -11.65 -26.78 -26.40
N LYS A 142 -12.30 -27.17 -27.49
CA LYS A 142 -11.65 -27.51 -28.76
C LYS A 142 -11.55 -26.25 -29.63
N GLY A 143 -10.34 -25.82 -29.95
CA GLY A 143 -10.03 -24.78 -30.93
C GLY A 143 -9.27 -25.34 -32.14
N SER A 144 -8.90 -24.44 -33.07
CA SER A 144 -8.04 -24.76 -34.22
C SER A 144 -6.56 -24.86 -33.81
N PHE A 145 -6.18 -24.16 -32.74
CA PHE A 145 -4.92 -24.22 -32.00
C PHE A 145 -5.11 -25.00 -30.67
N PRO A 146 -4.04 -25.40 -29.92
CA PRO A 146 -4.14 -26.49 -28.97
C PRO A 146 -5.22 -26.25 -27.91
N LYS A 147 -5.82 -27.37 -27.47
CA LYS A 147 -6.94 -27.43 -26.53
C LYS A 147 -6.74 -26.47 -25.35
N LYS A 148 -7.76 -25.68 -25.02
CA LYS A 148 -7.79 -24.85 -23.82
C LYS A 148 -8.49 -25.63 -22.70
N THR A 149 -7.83 -25.76 -21.56
CA THR A 149 -8.41 -26.39 -20.37
C THR A 149 -8.90 -25.33 -19.41
N ILE A 150 -10.04 -25.57 -18.77
CA ILE A 150 -10.59 -24.74 -17.70
C ILE A 150 -10.77 -25.59 -16.46
N TYR A 151 -10.25 -25.09 -15.34
CA TYR A 151 -10.38 -25.71 -14.03
C TYR A 151 -11.25 -24.83 -13.13
N VAL A 152 -12.39 -25.37 -12.69
CA VAL A 152 -13.31 -24.67 -11.78
C VAL A 152 -13.22 -25.29 -10.39
N PHE A 153 -12.73 -24.51 -9.43
CA PHE A 153 -12.67 -24.87 -8.02
C PHE A 153 -13.89 -24.31 -7.29
N ASN A 154 -14.35 -24.99 -6.24
CA ASN A 154 -15.41 -24.47 -5.39
C ASN A 154 -15.07 -24.70 -3.92
N GLY A 155 -15.42 -23.76 -3.05
CA GLY A 155 -15.17 -23.85 -1.62
C GLY A 155 -15.98 -22.85 -0.80
N MET A 156 -16.33 -23.24 0.42
CA MET A 156 -17.07 -22.41 1.37
C MET A 156 -16.16 -21.84 2.45
N ARG A 157 -16.25 -20.52 2.67
CA ARG A 157 -15.70 -19.87 3.86
C ARG A 157 -16.62 -20.20 5.04
N ALA A 158 -16.28 -21.20 5.85
CA ALA A 158 -17.07 -21.56 7.03
C ALA A 158 -16.74 -20.65 8.23
N THR A 159 -17.75 -20.13 8.94
CA THR A 159 -17.55 -19.58 10.30
C THR A 159 -17.32 -20.70 11.30
N ARG A 160 -16.96 -20.34 12.54
CA ARG A 160 -16.86 -21.29 13.66
C ARG A 160 -18.13 -22.11 13.83
N ARG A 161 -19.30 -21.50 13.65
CA ARG A 161 -20.60 -22.18 13.74
C ARG A 161 -20.73 -23.30 12.70
N TYR A 162 -20.40 -23.02 11.45
CA TYR A 162 -20.44 -24.02 10.38
C TYR A 162 -19.34 -25.07 10.50
N ARG A 163 -18.15 -24.69 10.96
CA ARG A 163 -16.99 -25.59 11.07
C ARG A 163 -17.07 -26.53 12.27
N ASP A 164 -17.38 -26.00 13.45
CA ASP A 164 -17.22 -26.72 14.73
C ASP A 164 -18.55 -27.21 15.29
N TYR A 165 -19.65 -26.46 15.10
CA TYR A 165 -20.96 -26.82 15.68
C TYR A 165 -21.80 -27.64 14.71
N TYR A 166 -22.00 -27.15 13.49
CA TYR A 166 -22.73 -27.89 12.47
C TYR A 166 -21.87 -28.90 11.70
N GLU A 167 -20.54 -28.81 11.86
CA GLU A 167 -19.55 -29.69 11.24
C GLU A 167 -19.62 -29.81 9.71
N PHE A 168 -19.99 -28.75 8.97
CA PHE A 168 -20.30 -28.80 7.54
C PHE A 168 -19.16 -29.28 6.64
N LEU A 169 -17.90 -29.04 7.04
CA LEU A 169 -16.74 -29.30 6.20
C LEU A 169 -16.47 -30.81 6.08
N ALA A 170 -16.15 -31.25 4.86
CA ALA A 170 -15.69 -32.62 4.62
C ALA A 170 -14.39 -32.91 5.37
N LYS A 171 -14.33 -34.07 6.02
CA LYS A 171 -13.13 -34.61 6.68
C LYS A 171 -12.65 -35.84 5.90
N LYS A 172 -11.59 -36.52 6.38
CA LYS A 172 -11.04 -37.70 5.70
C LYS A 172 -12.07 -38.81 5.49
N ASP A 173 -12.95 -39.03 6.47
CA ASP A 173 -13.91 -40.14 6.46
C ASP A 173 -15.33 -39.62 6.79
N THR A 174 -15.62 -38.35 6.45
CA THR A 174 -16.91 -37.72 6.78
C THR A 174 -17.40 -36.87 5.62
N PRO A 175 -18.61 -37.12 5.10
CA PRO A 175 -19.18 -36.34 4.01
C PRO A 175 -19.38 -34.88 4.39
N GLY A 176 -19.18 -33.98 3.43
CA GLY A 176 -19.35 -32.56 3.66
C GLY A 176 -18.93 -31.71 2.48
N VAL A 177 -18.84 -30.41 2.74
CA VAL A 177 -18.45 -29.42 1.74
C VAL A 177 -16.95 -29.09 1.80
N ASN A 178 -16.40 -28.65 0.67
CA ASN A 178 -15.01 -28.24 0.58
C ASN A 178 -14.79 -26.92 1.31
N SER A 179 -13.70 -26.84 2.06
CA SER A 179 -13.30 -25.61 2.75
C SER A 179 -12.62 -24.64 1.79
N LEU A 180 -12.99 -23.36 1.86
CA LEU A 180 -12.24 -22.26 1.25
C LEU A 180 -11.02 -21.87 2.11
N ASN A 181 -10.28 -22.87 2.59
CA ASN A 181 -9.03 -22.66 3.31
C ASN A 181 -8.01 -22.08 2.35
N GLU A 182 -7.52 -20.88 2.69
CA GLU A 182 -6.66 -20.07 1.81
C GLU A 182 -5.42 -20.85 1.35
N ASN A 183 -4.60 -21.33 2.29
CA ASN A 183 -3.37 -22.06 1.99
C ASN A 183 -3.59 -23.34 1.17
N ARG A 184 -4.69 -24.06 1.43
CA ARG A 184 -5.01 -25.27 0.67
C ARG A 184 -5.45 -24.91 -0.75
N MET A 185 -6.27 -23.88 -0.91
CA MET A 185 -6.77 -23.47 -2.21
C MET A 185 -5.65 -22.90 -3.09
N THR A 186 -4.82 -21.99 -2.55
CA THR A 186 -3.68 -21.40 -3.28
C THR A 186 -2.71 -22.47 -3.76
N ARG A 187 -2.30 -23.42 -2.90
CA ARG A 187 -1.44 -24.54 -3.30
C ARG A 187 -2.01 -25.35 -4.46
N ARG A 188 -3.33 -25.55 -4.50
CA ARG A 188 -3.98 -26.34 -5.56
C ARG A 188 -4.11 -25.57 -6.88
N ILE A 189 -4.41 -24.27 -6.80
CA ILE A 189 -4.39 -23.36 -7.96
C ILE A 189 -2.97 -23.36 -8.56
N THR A 190 -1.94 -23.15 -7.74
CA THR A 190 -0.54 -23.17 -8.17
C THR A 190 -0.16 -24.51 -8.79
N ALA A 191 -0.50 -25.64 -8.15
CA ALA A 191 -0.19 -26.96 -8.71
C ALA A 191 -0.87 -27.22 -10.07
N VAL A 192 -2.08 -26.71 -10.28
CA VAL A 192 -2.75 -26.79 -11.59
C VAL A 192 -2.06 -25.92 -12.62
N LYS A 193 -1.72 -24.66 -12.29
CA LYS A 193 -1.00 -23.76 -13.20
C LYS A 193 0.42 -24.23 -13.50
N GLU A 194 1.12 -24.89 -12.57
CA GLU A 194 2.43 -25.50 -12.83
C GLU A 194 2.34 -26.66 -13.83
N LYS A 195 1.27 -27.46 -13.76
CA LYS A 195 1.04 -28.59 -14.65
C LYS A 195 0.47 -28.17 -16.02
N ASP A 196 -0.37 -27.15 -16.04
CA ASP A 196 -1.06 -26.65 -17.23
C ASP A 196 -1.02 -25.11 -17.24
N PRO A 197 0.13 -24.50 -17.59
CA PRO A 197 0.33 -23.05 -17.51
C PRO A 197 -0.65 -22.23 -18.36
N ASN A 198 -1.19 -22.83 -19.42
CA ASN A 198 -2.09 -22.18 -20.36
C ASN A 198 -3.56 -22.36 -20.00
N SER A 199 -3.89 -23.08 -18.92
CA SER A 199 -5.27 -23.28 -18.47
C SER A 199 -5.92 -22.00 -17.95
N ILE A 200 -7.25 -21.97 -17.92
CA ILE A 200 -8.04 -20.97 -17.20
C ILE A 200 -8.41 -21.56 -15.84
N VAL A 201 -8.17 -20.84 -14.76
CA VAL A 201 -8.53 -21.25 -13.40
C VAL A 201 -9.59 -20.31 -12.84
N ILE A 202 -10.73 -20.88 -12.46
CA ILE A 202 -11.87 -20.18 -11.90
C ILE A 202 -12.10 -20.68 -10.48
N VAL A 203 -12.30 -19.77 -9.53
CA VAL A 203 -12.63 -20.11 -8.14
C VAL A 203 -14.05 -19.62 -7.82
N CYS A 204 -14.96 -20.55 -7.62
CA CYS A 204 -16.30 -20.31 -7.10
C CYS A 204 -16.27 -20.29 -5.57
N ALA A 205 -16.12 -19.11 -4.97
CA ALA A 205 -16.07 -18.94 -3.52
C ALA A 205 -17.49 -18.73 -2.94
N HIS A 206 -17.78 -19.30 -1.77
CA HIS A 206 -19.03 -19.03 -1.05
C HIS A 206 -18.79 -18.39 0.31
N TRP A 207 -19.38 -17.22 0.53
CA TRP A 207 -19.22 -16.41 1.75
C TRP A 207 -20.33 -16.69 2.78
N ALA A 208 -20.30 -17.84 3.44
CA ALA A 208 -21.34 -18.18 4.42
C ALA A 208 -21.55 -17.08 5.50
N GLU A 209 -22.81 -16.80 5.83
CA GLU A 209 -23.27 -15.79 6.80
C GLU A 209 -23.00 -14.32 6.40
N ALA A 210 -22.76 -14.04 5.12
CA ALA A 210 -22.64 -12.70 4.57
C ALA A 210 -23.95 -12.15 3.95
N ASP A 211 -25.10 -12.74 4.33
CA ASP A 211 -26.41 -12.43 3.75
C ASP A 211 -26.68 -10.92 3.71
N TYR A 212 -26.95 -10.41 2.50
CA TYR A 212 -27.32 -9.01 2.22
C TYR A 212 -26.28 -8.00 2.71
N LYS A 213 -24.99 -8.35 2.62
CA LYS A 213 -23.88 -7.47 3.00
C LYS A 213 -22.85 -7.34 1.90
N TRP A 214 -22.26 -6.15 1.81
CA TRP A 214 -21.00 -5.94 1.12
C TRP A 214 -19.90 -6.77 1.80
N ILE A 215 -19.06 -7.43 1.01
CA ILE A 215 -17.97 -8.20 1.61
C ILE A 215 -16.91 -7.24 2.16
N GLY A 216 -16.28 -7.63 3.28
CA GLY A 216 -15.23 -6.84 3.91
C GLY A 216 -13.83 -7.20 3.42
N GLU A 217 -12.84 -6.43 3.86
CA GLU A 217 -11.42 -6.54 3.50
C GLU A 217 -10.86 -7.97 3.61
N SER A 218 -11.25 -8.74 4.63
CA SER A 218 -10.76 -10.11 4.80
C SER A 218 -11.15 -11.07 3.67
N ALA A 219 -12.32 -10.87 3.03
CA ALA A 219 -12.74 -11.63 1.86
C ALA A 219 -12.01 -11.13 0.60
N GLN A 220 -11.76 -9.81 0.50
CA GLN A 220 -10.96 -9.22 -0.56
C GLN A 220 -9.54 -9.77 -0.59
N ILE A 221 -8.82 -9.68 0.54
CA ILE A 221 -7.46 -10.21 0.69
C ILE A 221 -7.41 -11.69 0.29
N ARG A 222 -8.42 -12.47 0.68
CA ARG A 222 -8.48 -13.89 0.35
C ARG A 222 -8.70 -14.14 -1.14
N ALA A 223 -9.59 -13.41 -1.79
CA ALA A 223 -9.84 -13.54 -3.23
C ALA A 223 -8.61 -13.13 -4.05
N ARG A 224 -7.98 -12.00 -3.68
CA ARG A 224 -6.71 -11.52 -4.29
C ARG A 224 -5.61 -12.57 -4.20
N LYS A 225 -5.46 -13.25 -3.05
CA LYS A 225 -4.50 -14.37 -2.90
C LYS A 225 -4.78 -15.55 -3.83
N PHE A 226 -6.02 -15.79 -4.24
CA PHE A 226 -6.32 -16.82 -5.24
C PHE A 226 -5.85 -16.39 -6.61
N VAL A 227 -6.04 -15.11 -6.97
CA VAL A 227 -5.49 -14.53 -8.20
C VAL A 227 -3.95 -14.56 -8.18
N ASP A 228 -3.31 -14.17 -7.06
CA ASP A 228 -1.85 -14.25 -6.88
C ASP A 228 -1.31 -15.68 -7.06
N ALA A 229 -2.09 -16.69 -6.65
CA ALA A 229 -1.73 -18.09 -6.81
C ALA A 229 -1.91 -18.61 -8.25
N GLY A 230 -2.58 -17.82 -9.11
CA GLY A 230 -2.82 -18.10 -10.53
C GLY A 230 -4.29 -18.26 -10.92
N ALA A 231 -5.28 -17.84 -10.12
CA ALA A 231 -6.67 -17.82 -10.60
C ALA A 231 -6.88 -16.68 -11.61
N ASP A 232 -7.51 -16.97 -12.74
CA ASP A 232 -7.89 -15.96 -13.73
C ASP A 232 -9.22 -15.29 -13.34
N PHE A 233 -10.13 -16.04 -12.70
CA PHE A 233 -11.41 -15.53 -12.21
C PHE A 233 -11.72 -16.03 -10.81
N VAL A 234 -12.31 -15.14 -10.00
CA VAL A 234 -13.01 -15.51 -8.77
C VAL A 234 -14.47 -15.09 -8.94
N ILE A 235 -15.40 -16.04 -8.95
CA ILE A 235 -16.83 -15.79 -9.14
C ILE A 235 -17.55 -16.27 -7.88
N ALA A 236 -17.85 -15.35 -6.97
CA ALA A 236 -18.30 -15.72 -5.64
C ALA A 236 -19.83 -15.66 -5.45
N HIS A 237 -20.28 -16.17 -4.29
CA HIS A 237 -21.67 -16.46 -3.94
C HIS A 237 -21.93 -16.25 -2.43
N GLY A 238 -23.20 -16.32 -2.02
CA GLY A 238 -23.59 -16.40 -0.60
C GLY A 238 -23.90 -15.07 0.10
N THR A 239 -23.76 -13.93 -0.58
CA THR A 239 -24.29 -12.65 -0.07
C THR A 239 -25.74 -12.42 -0.46
N HIS A 240 -26.32 -13.24 -1.35
CA HIS A 240 -27.67 -13.07 -1.93
C HIS A 240 -27.93 -11.73 -2.65
N MET A 241 -26.89 -10.93 -2.90
CA MET A 241 -26.95 -9.68 -3.68
C MET A 241 -25.68 -9.55 -4.51
N ALA A 242 -25.75 -8.83 -5.62
CA ALA A 242 -24.58 -8.38 -6.37
C ALA A 242 -23.58 -7.67 -5.44
N ASN A 243 -22.31 -8.03 -5.53
CA ASN A 243 -21.23 -7.34 -4.83
C ASN A 243 -20.27 -6.67 -5.83
N HIS A 244 -19.38 -5.82 -5.34
CA HIS A 244 -18.37 -5.14 -6.17
C HIS A 244 -17.55 -6.13 -7.01
N ILE A 245 -17.05 -5.64 -8.14
CA ILE A 245 -16.25 -6.42 -9.08
C ILE A 245 -14.89 -5.75 -9.22
N GLU A 246 -13.84 -6.53 -9.14
CA GLU A 246 -12.47 -6.04 -9.13
C GLU A 246 -11.64 -6.64 -10.26
N LYS A 247 -11.01 -5.79 -11.09
CA LYS A 247 -9.86 -6.18 -11.91
C LYS A 247 -8.61 -6.08 -11.05
N TYR A 248 -8.08 -7.22 -10.60
CA TYR A 248 -6.90 -7.30 -9.73
C TYR A 248 -5.76 -8.00 -10.47
N GLU A 249 -4.66 -7.29 -10.70
CA GLU A 249 -3.56 -7.75 -11.57
C GLU A 249 -4.10 -8.18 -12.95
N SER A 250 -3.96 -9.46 -13.31
CA SER A 250 -4.50 -10.03 -14.56
C SER A 250 -5.82 -10.77 -14.37
N GLY A 251 -6.36 -10.85 -13.15
CA GLY A 251 -7.57 -11.60 -12.82
C GLY A 251 -8.79 -10.70 -12.56
N ILE A 252 -9.98 -11.29 -12.64
CA ILE A 252 -11.25 -10.61 -12.35
C ILE A 252 -11.97 -11.30 -11.20
N ILE A 253 -12.35 -10.52 -10.19
CA ILE A 253 -12.99 -10.98 -8.96
C ILE A 253 -14.40 -10.38 -8.89
N ALA A 254 -15.42 -11.19 -9.13
CA ALA A 254 -16.80 -10.85 -8.81
C ALA A 254 -17.11 -11.34 -7.40
N TYR A 255 -17.16 -10.41 -6.43
CA TYR A 255 -17.23 -10.74 -5.02
C TYR A 255 -18.55 -11.35 -4.57
N SER A 256 -19.61 -11.21 -5.36
CA SER A 256 -20.77 -12.09 -5.33
C SER A 256 -21.64 -11.83 -6.55
N LEU A 257 -22.13 -12.90 -7.18
CA LEU A 257 -23.19 -12.77 -8.17
C LEU A 257 -24.55 -12.51 -7.53
N GLY A 258 -24.76 -12.89 -6.27
CA GLY A 258 -26.06 -12.82 -5.61
C GLY A 258 -26.97 -14.01 -5.95
N ASN A 259 -28.28 -13.82 -5.83
CA ASN A 259 -29.26 -14.85 -6.19
C ASN A 259 -29.42 -14.96 -7.70
N PHE A 260 -29.76 -16.15 -8.19
CA PHE A 260 -30.32 -16.32 -9.53
C PHE A 260 -31.84 -16.49 -9.42
N VAL A 261 -32.35 -17.72 -9.54
CA VAL A 261 -33.71 -18.07 -9.10
C VAL A 261 -33.60 -18.71 -7.73
N PHE A 262 -33.86 -17.92 -6.70
CA PHE A 262 -33.92 -18.37 -5.32
C PHE A 262 -35.29 -18.01 -4.75
N ASN A 263 -36.22 -18.97 -4.76
CA ASN A 263 -37.64 -18.76 -4.45
C ASN A 263 -37.94 -18.56 -2.94
N ALA A 264 -37.13 -17.74 -2.28
CA ALA A 264 -37.43 -17.15 -0.98
C ALA A 264 -37.94 -15.70 -1.15
N PRO A 265 -38.74 -15.16 -0.22
CA PRO A 265 -39.28 -13.80 -0.34
C PRO A 265 -38.27 -12.65 -0.43
N GLY A 266 -36.98 -12.87 -0.18
CA GLY A 266 -35.98 -11.80 -0.10
C GLY A 266 -36.05 -10.97 1.20
N ARG A 267 -34.89 -10.45 1.61
CA ARG A 267 -34.74 -9.56 2.78
C ARG A 267 -34.08 -8.22 2.44
N TYR A 268 -33.96 -7.87 1.15
CA TYR A 268 -33.26 -6.69 0.65
C TYR A 268 -33.64 -5.40 1.38
N ALA A 269 -34.90 -4.98 1.32
CA ALA A 269 -35.37 -3.77 2.00
C ALA A 269 -35.16 -3.79 3.53
N LYS A 270 -35.39 -4.95 4.18
CA LYS A 270 -35.18 -5.11 5.63
C LYS A 270 -33.71 -4.93 6.02
N MET A 271 -32.80 -5.31 5.13
CA MET A 271 -31.36 -5.30 5.35
C MET A 271 -30.67 -4.05 4.77
N GLY A 272 -31.42 -3.16 4.11
CA GLY A 272 -30.85 -2.00 3.40
C GLY A 272 -29.92 -2.39 2.25
N ALA A 273 -30.20 -3.52 1.58
CA ALA A 273 -29.39 -4.03 0.49
C ALA A 273 -30.05 -3.77 -0.88
N PRO A 274 -29.25 -3.49 -1.93
CA PRO A 274 -29.78 -3.33 -3.28
C PRO A 274 -30.43 -4.65 -3.77
N PRO A 275 -31.59 -4.60 -4.46
CA PRO A 275 -32.38 -5.76 -4.84
C PRO A 275 -31.85 -6.53 -6.06
N TYR A 276 -30.57 -6.32 -6.40
CA TYR A 276 -29.98 -6.78 -7.66
C TYR A 276 -28.99 -7.92 -7.43
N SER A 277 -28.89 -8.78 -8.44
CA SER A 277 -27.89 -9.84 -8.60
C SER A 277 -27.38 -9.82 -10.03
N MET A 278 -26.51 -10.75 -10.43
CA MET A 278 -25.89 -10.78 -11.75
C MET A 278 -25.73 -12.21 -12.29
N ILE A 279 -25.79 -12.35 -13.60
CA ILE A 279 -25.34 -13.53 -14.36
C ILE A 279 -24.01 -13.17 -15.00
N ALA A 280 -22.98 -14.00 -14.87
CA ALA A 280 -21.68 -13.77 -15.49
C ALA A 280 -21.50 -14.67 -16.71
N ASN A 281 -21.19 -14.08 -17.87
CA ASN A 281 -20.78 -14.80 -19.07
C ASN A 281 -19.29 -14.60 -19.30
N LEU A 282 -18.56 -15.69 -19.46
CA LEU A 282 -17.20 -15.70 -19.97
C LEU A 282 -17.25 -16.13 -21.43
N THR A 283 -17.09 -15.17 -22.34
CA THR A 283 -16.96 -15.44 -23.77
C THR A 283 -15.51 -15.73 -24.07
N ILE A 284 -15.23 -16.92 -24.59
CA ILE A 284 -13.89 -17.41 -24.89
C ILE A 284 -13.76 -17.52 -26.40
N GLU A 285 -12.90 -16.70 -26.99
CA GLU A 285 -12.73 -16.57 -28.42
C GLU A 285 -11.29 -16.87 -28.80
N GLU A 286 -11.11 -17.63 -29.88
CA GLU A 286 -9.81 -17.93 -30.46
C GLU A 286 -9.50 -16.93 -31.59
N GLU A 287 -8.48 -16.10 -31.38
CA GLU A 287 -8.04 -15.07 -32.32
C GLU A 287 -6.50 -15.09 -32.43
N ASN A 288 -5.95 -15.07 -33.65
CA ASN A 288 -4.51 -14.99 -33.89
C ASN A 288 -3.64 -16.05 -33.16
N SER A 289 -4.16 -17.25 -32.93
CA SER A 289 -3.52 -18.33 -32.16
C SER A 289 -3.43 -18.08 -30.63
N GLU A 290 -4.20 -17.12 -30.12
CA GLU A 290 -4.38 -16.83 -28.69
C GLU A 290 -5.85 -17.01 -28.28
N TRP A 291 -6.08 -17.19 -26.99
CA TRP A 291 -7.41 -17.32 -26.40
C TRP A 291 -7.76 -16.04 -25.64
N ASN A 292 -8.71 -15.28 -26.15
CA ASN A 292 -9.23 -14.07 -25.54
C ASN A 292 -10.46 -14.43 -24.69
N ILE A 293 -10.57 -13.86 -23.49
CA ILE A 293 -11.67 -14.14 -22.56
C ILE A 293 -12.33 -12.82 -22.19
N LYS A 294 -13.57 -12.64 -22.61
CA LYS A 294 -14.36 -11.43 -22.40
C LYS A 294 -15.45 -11.70 -21.35
N PRO A 295 -15.28 -11.21 -20.11
CA PRO A 295 -16.30 -11.35 -19.07
C PRO A 295 -17.37 -10.26 -19.21
N ALA A 296 -18.63 -10.68 -19.14
CA ALA A 296 -19.79 -9.80 -19.18
C ALA A 296 -20.72 -10.13 -18.01
N PHE A 297 -21.15 -9.10 -17.27
CA PHE A 297 -22.01 -9.25 -16.09
C PHE A 297 -23.38 -8.64 -16.38
N TYR A 298 -24.41 -9.49 -16.43
CA TYR A 298 -25.78 -9.13 -16.77
C TYR A 298 -26.60 -9.01 -15.50
N PRO A 299 -27.01 -7.80 -15.09
CA PRO A 299 -27.75 -7.66 -13.85
C PRO A 299 -29.19 -8.16 -13.97
N ILE A 300 -29.69 -8.64 -12.85
CA ILE A 300 -31.04 -9.18 -12.71
C ILE A 300 -31.69 -8.65 -11.43
N MET A 301 -33.00 -8.42 -11.49
CA MET A 301 -33.83 -8.07 -10.34
C MET A 301 -34.17 -9.35 -9.56
N THR A 302 -33.86 -9.38 -8.26
CA THR A 302 -33.96 -10.61 -7.45
C THR A 302 -34.74 -10.44 -6.14
N ASP A 303 -35.30 -9.26 -5.88
CA ASP A 303 -36.27 -9.11 -4.80
C ASP A 303 -37.64 -9.65 -5.22
N ASN A 304 -37.93 -10.89 -4.83
CA ASN A 304 -39.18 -11.58 -5.14
C ASN A 304 -40.43 -10.88 -4.58
N LYS A 305 -40.30 -9.97 -3.60
CA LYS A 305 -41.42 -9.11 -3.16
C LYS A 305 -41.75 -8.01 -4.15
N GLN A 306 -40.76 -7.54 -4.91
CA GLN A 306 -40.93 -6.48 -5.90
C GLN A 306 -41.31 -7.04 -7.26
N ASN A 307 -40.71 -8.18 -7.66
CA ASN A 307 -40.89 -8.73 -9.00
C ASN A 307 -41.78 -9.99 -9.07
N GLY A 308 -42.53 -10.30 -8.02
CA GLY A 308 -43.52 -11.39 -8.05
C GLY A 308 -42.96 -12.78 -8.33
N PHE A 309 -41.72 -13.05 -7.89
CA PHE A 309 -40.97 -14.28 -8.19
C PHE A 309 -40.67 -14.50 -9.68
N HIS A 310 -40.57 -13.44 -10.47
CA HIS A 310 -39.95 -13.50 -11.80
C HIS A 310 -38.48 -13.10 -11.67
N CYS A 311 -37.55 -13.88 -12.21
CA CYS A 311 -36.15 -13.48 -12.32
C CYS A 311 -35.96 -12.86 -13.70
N ARG A 312 -35.79 -11.54 -13.78
CA ARG A 312 -35.67 -10.79 -15.04
C ARG A 312 -34.40 -9.96 -15.09
N PHE A 313 -33.97 -9.60 -16.30
CA PHE A 313 -32.92 -8.58 -16.49
C PHE A 313 -33.39 -7.21 -16.00
N THR A 314 -32.44 -6.41 -15.55
CA THR A 314 -32.68 -5.03 -15.13
C THR A 314 -33.00 -4.12 -16.31
N THR A 315 -33.77 -3.06 -16.07
CA THR A 315 -33.89 -1.93 -17.00
C THR A 315 -32.56 -1.16 -17.06
N TYR A 316 -32.47 -0.17 -17.95
CA TYR A 316 -31.29 0.70 -18.00
C TYR A 316 -31.09 1.45 -16.69
N GLU A 317 -32.17 2.00 -16.12
CA GLU A 317 -32.15 2.79 -14.88
C GLU A 317 -31.73 1.94 -13.69
N GLU A 318 -32.29 0.74 -13.55
CA GLU A 318 -31.90 -0.24 -12.52
C GLU A 318 -30.43 -0.69 -12.68
N THR A 319 -29.95 -0.80 -13.93
CA THR A 319 -28.54 -1.11 -14.22
C THR A 319 -27.60 0.01 -13.80
N VAL A 320 -27.99 1.27 -14.04
CA VAL A 320 -27.26 2.46 -13.60
C VAL A 320 -27.24 2.56 -12.07
N GLU A 321 -28.37 2.27 -11.42
CA GLU A 321 -28.48 2.23 -9.95
C GLU A 321 -27.52 1.19 -9.35
N LEU A 322 -27.53 -0.04 -9.87
CA LEU A 322 -26.59 -1.07 -9.43
C LEU A 322 -25.14 -0.59 -9.61
N LEU A 323 -24.79 0.01 -10.74
CA LEU A 323 -23.44 0.53 -10.94
C LEU A 323 -23.07 1.63 -9.97
N GLY A 324 -24.01 2.51 -9.59
CA GLY A 324 -23.79 3.48 -8.53
C GLY A 324 -23.31 2.79 -7.24
N HIS A 325 -24.04 1.77 -6.81
CA HIS A 325 -23.67 0.99 -5.62
C HIS A 325 -22.33 0.25 -5.75
N LEU A 326 -22.01 -0.26 -6.94
CA LEU A 326 -20.71 -0.92 -7.19
C LEU A 326 -19.57 0.12 -7.17
N ASN A 327 -19.76 1.28 -7.79
CA ASN A 327 -18.79 2.37 -7.90
C ASN A 327 -18.46 3.03 -6.56
N GLU A 328 -19.43 3.15 -5.65
CA GLU A 328 -19.19 3.60 -4.27
C GLU A 328 -18.18 2.73 -3.50
N ARG A 329 -17.96 1.49 -3.96
CA ARG A 329 -17.03 0.54 -3.34
C ARG A 329 -15.74 0.37 -4.14
N GLN A 330 -15.86 0.42 -5.46
CA GLN A 330 -14.75 0.31 -6.38
C GLN A 330 -15.09 1.02 -7.69
N TYR A 331 -14.23 1.95 -8.11
CA TYR A 331 -14.40 2.65 -9.37
C TYR A 331 -14.27 1.68 -10.57
N LEU A 332 -15.41 1.36 -11.20
CA LEU A 332 -15.50 0.61 -12.45
C LEU A 332 -15.52 1.52 -13.69
N GLY A 333 -15.61 2.84 -13.50
CA GLY A 333 -15.76 3.83 -14.57
C GLY A 333 -17.07 4.60 -14.49
N THR A 334 -17.24 5.63 -15.33
CA THR A 334 -18.51 6.36 -15.42
C THR A 334 -19.59 5.39 -15.93
N PRO A 335 -20.77 5.26 -15.28
CA PRO A 335 -21.74 4.20 -15.60
C PRO A 335 -22.06 4.03 -17.09
N LYS A 336 -22.14 5.14 -17.85
CA LYS A 336 -22.41 5.10 -19.31
C LYS A 336 -21.32 4.39 -20.11
N GLU A 337 -20.07 4.41 -19.67
CA GLU A 337 -18.91 3.98 -20.45
C GLU A 337 -18.68 2.46 -20.42
N ILE A 338 -19.20 1.77 -19.41
CA ILE A 338 -19.06 0.30 -19.26
C ILE A 338 -20.39 -0.44 -19.44
N ILE A 339 -21.53 0.26 -19.36
CA ILE A 339 -22.81 -0.33 -19.75
C ILE A 339 -22.78 -0.59 -21.25
N ARG A 340 -23.07 -1.83 -21.60
CA ARG A 340 -23.31 -2.28 -22.96
C ARG A 340 -24.76 -2.75 -23.06
N LYS A 341 -25.26 -2.83 -24.28
CA LYS A 341 -26.59 -3.35 -24.58
C LYS A 341 -26.49 -4.46 -25.61
N ASP A 342 -27.04 -5.63 -25.31
CA ASP A 342 -27.24 -6.73 -26.26
C ASP A 342 -28.73 -7.04 -26.36
N ASN A 343 -29.33 -6.59 -27.48
CA ASN A 343 -30.76 -6.59 -27.71
C ASN A 343 -31.49 -5.77 -26.62
N GLU A 344 -32.29 -6.40 -25.78
CA GLU A 344 -33.05 -5.72 -24.72
C GLU A 344 -32.34 -5.75 -23.36
N ARG A 345 -31.10 -6.28 -23.29
CA ARG A 345 -30.41 -6.52 -22.02
C ARG A 345 -29.22 -5.60 -21.86
N TYR A 346 -29.09 -5.01 -20.68
CA TYR A 346 -27.93 -4.21 -20.29
C TYR A 346 -26.95 -5.07 -19.49
N TYR A 347 -25.66 -4.85 -19.70
CA TYR A 347 -24.61 -5.58 -19.01
C TYR A 347 -23.35 -4.73 -18.84
N PHE A 348 -22.45 -5.17 -17.97
CA PHE A 348 -21.15 -4.55 -17.75
C PHE A 348 -20.07 -5.35 -18.46
N ASP A 349 -19.24 -4.65 -19.23
CA ASP A 349 -18.00 -5.19 -19.77
C ASP A 349 -16.81 -4.67 -18.94
N ILE A 350 -16.06 -5.59 -18.35
CA ILE A 350 -14.99 -5.28 -17.39
C ILE A 350 -13.62 -5.25 -18.08
N GLU A 351 -13.54 -5.51 -19.40
CA GLU A 351 -12.31 -5.27 -20.16
C GLU A 351 -11.85 -3.80 -20.01
N TYR A 352 -12.81 -2.88 -19.96
CA TYR A 352 -12.59 -1.42 -19.85
C TYR A 352 -12.44 -0.89 -18.43
N ALA A 353 -12.76 -1.67 -17.39
CA ALA A 353 -12.58 -1.26 -16.00
C ALA A 353 -11.08 -1.21 -15.68
N GLY A 354 -10.49 -0.03 -15.87
CA GLY A 354 -9.05 0.24 -15.73
C GLY A 354 -8.27 0.40 -17.05
N GLU A 355 -8.92 0.36 -18.22
CA GLU A 355 -8.23 0.53 -19.53
C GLU A 355 -8.55 1.82 -20.29
N ASN A 356 -9.49 2.63 -19.82
CA ASN A 356 -9.68 3.99 -20.33
C ASN A 356 -9.79 5.01 -19.19
N ILE A 357 -8.69 5.24 -18.47
CA ILE A 357 -8.30 6.64 -18.31
C ILE A 357 -7.78 7.02 -19.69
N LYS A 358 -8.60 7.77 -20.44
CA LYS A 358 -8.12 8.47 -21.62
C LYS A 358 -6.85 9.20 -21.17
N LEU A 359 -5.71 8.81 -21.73
CA LEU A 359 -4.45 9.51 -21.51
C LEU A 359 -4.63 10.92 -22.08
N VAL A 360 -5.13 11.85 -21.28
CA VAL A 360 -5.17 13.26 -21.67
C VAL A 360 -4.22 14.04 -20.78
N PRO A 361 -3.16 14.62 -21.37
CA PRO A 361 -2.46 15.76 -20.77
C PRO A 361 -3.43 16.84 -20.25
N ASP A 362 -4.57 17.02 -20.92
CA ASP A 362 -5.62 18.01 -20.59
C ASP A 362 -6.42 17.69 -19.30
N GLU A 363 -6.41 16.44 -18.81
CA GLU A 363 -7.06 16.09 -17.52
C GLU A 363 -6.11 16.35 -16.35
N LEU A 364 -4.80 16.26 -16.54
CA LEU A 364 -3.80 16.67 -15.53
C LEU A 364 -3.86 18.19 -15.25
N GLU A 365 -4.15 19.00 -16.28
CA GLU A 365 -4.49 20.43 -16.12
C GLU A 365 -5.84 20.69 -15.44
N GLN A 366 -6.77 19.73 -15.47
CA GLN A 366 -8.06 19.81 -14.75
C GLN A 366 -7.98 19.24 -13.32
N LEU A 367 -6.99 18.38 -13.04
CA LEU A 367 -6.68 17.81 -11.72
C LEU A 367 -5.90 18.80 -10.85
N LEU A 368 -5.08 19.65 -11.46
CA LEU A 368 -4.61 20.86 -10.82
C LEU A 368 -5.81 21.78 -10.67
N PRO A 369 -6.19 22.20 -9.46
CA PRO A 369 -7.34 23.07 -9.31
C PRO A 369 -7.17 24.29 -10.21
N LYS A 370 -8.15 24.56 -11.09
CA LYS A 370 -8.22 25.82 -11.86
C LYS A 370 -8.24 27.06 -10.95
N THR A 371 -8.47 26.83 -9.68
CA THR A 371 -8.18 27.73 -8.59
C THR A 371 -6.76 27.47 -8.10
N SER A 372 -5.84 28.40 -8.41
CA SER A 372 -4.79 28.72 -7.44
C SER A 372 -5.41 28.68 -6.04
N LEU A 373 -4.74 28.10 -5.02
CA LEU A 373 -5.04 28.35 -3.60
C LEU A 373 -5.73 29.71 -3.49
N THR A 374 -7.07 29.72 -3.42
CA THR A 374 -7.74 30.99 -3.71
C THR A 374 -7.35 31.91 -2.58
N SER A 375 -7.15 33.19 -2.85
CA SER A 375 -6.81 34.19 -1.83
C SER A 375 -7.95 34.42 -0.80
N LYS A 376 -8.81 33.42 -0.59
CA LYS A 376 -10.02 33.38 0.23
C LYS A 376 -10.09 32.18 1.18
N THR A 377 -9.20 31.18 1.11
CA THR A 377 -9.21 30.06 2.07
C THR A 377 -8.86 30.59 3.46
N ASP A 378 -9.78 30.45 4.43
CA ASP A 378 -9.47 30.75 5.82
C ASP A 378 -8.82 29.53 6.49
N PHE A 379 -7.50 29.55 6.61
CA PHE A 379 -6.74 28.47 7.25
C PHE A 379 -6.94 28.40 8.78
N GLU A 380 -7.63 29.39 9.39
CA GLU A 380 -8.03 29.32 10.80
C GLU A 380 -9.39 28.60 10.98
N ASP A 381 -10.19 28.47 9.93
CA ASP A 381 -11.43 27.70 9.95
C ASP A 381 -11.18 26.21 9.70
N LEU A 382 -11.74 25.35 10.57
CA LEU A 382 -11.50 23.91 10.53
C LEU A 382 -12.26 23.21 9.40
N GLU A 383 -13.41 23.74 8.97
CA GLU A 383 -14.19 23.17 7.86
C GLU A 383 -13.47 23.47 6.54
N ASP A 384 -13.09 24.73 6.30
CA ASP A 384 -12.32 25.14 5.12
C ASP A 384 -10.98 24.38 5.04
N PHE A 385 -10.25 24.25 6.15
CA PHE A 385 -9.00 23.48 6.19
C PHE A 385 -9.23 21.99 5.91
N SER A 386 -10.32 21.40 6.42
CA SER A 386 -10.64 20.00 6.17
C SER A 386 -10.98 19.75 4.70
N GLU A 387 -11.66 20.68 4.04
CA GLU A 387 -11.96 20.59 2.60
C GLU A 387 -10.67 20.59 1.77
N GLU A 388 -9.73 21.47 2.07
CA GLU A 388 -8.42 21.52 1.41
C GLU A 388 -7.60 20.23 1.63
N VAL A 389 -7.68 19.63 2.83
CA VAL A 389 -7.03 18.34 3.13
C VAL A 389 -7.63 17.20 2.32
N GLU A 390 -8.95 17.14 2.19
CA GLU A 390 -9.61 16.09 1.40
C GLU A 390 -9.34 16.28 -0.10
N GLN A 391 -9.31 17.53 -0.59
CA GLN A 391 -8.89 17.83 -1.96
C GLN A 391 -7.45 17.37 -2.23
N LEU A 392 -6.52 17.65 -1.30
CA LEU A 392 -5.14 17.21 -1.42
C LEU A 392 -5.05 15.67 -1.50
N LYS A 393 -5.83 14.97 -0.68
CA LYS A 393 -5.90 13.51 -0.68
C LYS A 393 -6.48 12.98 -2.00
N GLU A 394 -7.57 13.57 -2.49
CA GLU A 394 -8.17 13.18 -3.77
C GLU A 394 -7.18 13.35 -4.94
N ILE A 395 -6.40 14.43 -4.96
CA ILE A 395 -5.34 14.64 -5.95
C ILE A 395 -4.26 13.56 -5.84
N GLN A 396 -3.81 13.25 -4.61
CA GLN A 396 -2.80 12.20 -4.38
C GLN A 396 -3.28 10.83 -4.85
N ASP A 397 -4.49 10.44 -4.47
CA ASP A 397 -5.09 9.15 -4.83
C ASP A 397 -5.20 9.01 -6.35
N LYS A 398 -5.67 10.06 -7.05
CA LYS A 398 -5.77 10.06 -8.53
C LYS A 398 -4.41 9.97 -9.22
N ILE A 399 -3.39 10.69 -8.72
CA ILE A 399 -2.02 10.60 -9.26
C ILE A 399 -1.45 9.19 -9.06
N ASP A 400 -1.63 8.62 -7.87
CA ASP A 400 -1.15 7.28 -7.56
C ASP A 400 -1.85 6.24 -8.43
N ASP A 401 -3.17 6.29 -8.57
CA ASP A 401 -3.94 5.40 -9.45
C ASP A 401 -3.47 5.48 -10.91
N TYR A 402 -3.27 6.70 -11.42
CA TYR A 402 -2.76 6.92 -12.76
C TYR A 402 -1.36 6.31 -12.94
N LEU A 403 -0.44 6.57 -12.02
CA LEU A 403 0.93 6.06 -12.09
C LEU A 403 0.97 4.54 -11.96
N VAL A 404 0.18 3.93 -11.07
CA VAL A 404 0.03 2.47 -10.97
C VAL A 404 -0.40 1.88 -12.31
N GLN A 405 -1.45 2.42 -12.92
CA GLN A 405 -1.95 1.94 -14.22
C GLN A 405 -0.92 2.14 -15.34
N TYR A 406 -0.24 3.27 -15.37
CA TYR A 406 0.78 3.56 -16.36
C TYR A 406 1.97 2.59 -16.25
N TYR A 407 2.45 2.34 -15.03
CA TYR A 407 3.51 1.37 -14.78
C TYR A 407 3.09 -0.07 -15.11
N ARG A 408 1.82 -0.44 -14.85
CA ARG A 408 1.26 -1.75 -15.23
C ARG A 408 1.37 -2.06 -16.72
N LYS A 409 1.27 -1.06 -17.60
CA LYS A 409 1.46 -1.26 -19.06
C LYS A 409 2.85 -1.82 -19.38
N PHE A 410 3.88 -1.37 -18.67
CA PHE A 410 5.23 -1.92 -18.80
C PHE A 410 5.35 -3.31 -18.15
N TYR A 411 4.68 -3.53 -17.02
CA TYR A 411 4.77 -4.79 -16.26
C TYR A 411 4.06 -5.96 -16.94
N ASN A 412 2.97 -5.69 -17.68
CA ASN A 412 2.20 -6.71 -18.40
C ASN A 412 2.76 -6.98 -19.80
N ASN A 413 3.69 -6.15 -20.28
CA ASN A 413 4.28 -6.33 -21.61
C ASN A 413 5.47 -7.30 -21.56
N SER A 414 5.31 -8.49 -22.15
CA SER A 414 6.34 -9.53 -22.22
C SER A 414 7.62 -9.04 -22.93
N SER A 415 7.50 -8.18 -23.95
CA SER A 415 8.64 -7.61 -24.68
C SER A 415 9.46 -6.62 -23.85
N VAL A 416 8.88 -6.03 -22.81
CA VAL A 416 9.58 -5.17 -21.84
C VAL A 416 10.19 -6.04 -20.75
N THR A 417 9.42 -7.00 -20.22
CA THR A 417 9.83 -7.76 -19.03
C THR A 417 10.87 -8.86 -19.29
N THR A 418 11.05 -9.27 -20.53
CA THR A 418 12.09 -10.26 -20.92
C THR A 418 13.39 -9.59 -21.34
N ASP A 419 13.34 -8.34 -21.79
CA ASP A 419 14.45 -7.55 -22.31
C ASP A 419 15.20 -6.83 -21.17
N LYS A 420 16.50 -7.09 -21.05
CA LYS A 420 17.34 -6.50 -19.99
C LYS A 420 17.55 -5.00 -20.18
N GLU A 421 17.64 -4.53 -21.41
CA GLU A 421 17.89 -3.13 -21.73
C GLU A 421 16.67 -2.27 -21.41
N LYS A 422 15.48 -2.72 -21.84
CA LYS A 422 14.22 -2.03 -21.51
C LYS A 422 13.95 -2.00 -20.01
N LEU A 423 14.22 -3.11 -19.30
CA LEU A 423 14.14 -3.12 -17.84
C LEU A 423 15.13 -2.14 -17.20
N SER A 424 16.36 -2.05 -17.73
CA SER A 424 17.36 -1.07 -17.26
C SER A 424 16.91 0.37 -17.49
N MET A 425 16.20 0.65 -18.59
CA MET A 425 15.58 1.97 -18.80
C MET A 425 14.46 2.23 -17.79
N LEU A 426 13.60 1.23 -17.54
CA LEU A 426 12.50 1.40 -16.59
C LEU A 426 12.99 1.53 -15.14
N SER A 427 14.06 0.84 -14.75
CA SER A 427 14.64 0.94 -13.40
C SER A 427 15.13 2.34 -13.05
N LYS A 428 15.43 3.17 -14.07
CA LYS A 428 15.85 4.57 -13.94
C LYS A 428 14.70 5.55 -13.73
N VAL A 429 13.44 5.14 -13.85
CA VAL A 429 12.29 6.04 -13.68
C VAL A 429 11.29 5.53 -12.66
N VAL A 430 11.16 4.22 -12.50
CA VAL A 430 10.19 3.58 -11.62
C VAL A 430 10.35 4.01 -10.15
N ASP A 431 9.22 4.36 -9.53
CA ASP A 431 9.13 4.63 -8.09
C ASP A 431 8.82 3.33 -7.35
N LYS A 432 9.44 3.15 -6.18
CA LYS A 432 9.27 1.94 -5.35
C LYS A 432 7.82 1.71 -4.91
N ARG A 433 7.01 2.76 -4.80
CA ARG A 433 5.60 2.68 -4.40
C ARG A 433 4.73 1.92 -5.41
N TYR A 434 5.15 1.86 -6.66
CA TYR A 434 4.35 1.23 -7.74
C TYR A 434 4.92 -0.11 -8.21
N LEU A 435 5.96 -0.64 -7.55
CA LEU A 435 6.55 -1.92 -7.91
C LEU A 435 5.72 -3.10 -7.41
N SER A 436 5.34 -4.00 -8.33
CA SER A 436 4.81 -5.31 -7.94
C SER A 436 5.91 -6.28 -7.53
N HIS A 437 5.57 -7.25 -6.69
CA HIS A 437 6.50 -8.31 -6.25
C HIS A 437 7.14 -9.05 -7.43
N GLY A 438 6.34 -9.41 -8.44
CA GLY A 438 6.82 -10.10 -9.62
C GLY A 438 7.87 -9.29 -10.40
N PHE A 439 7.75 -7.96 -10.40
CA PHE A 439 8.66 -7.09 -11.12
C PHE A 439 9.96 -6.84 -10.35
N LEU A 440 9.88 -6.66 -9.03
CA LEU A 440 11.05 -6.61 -8.15
C LEU A 440 11.94 -7.85 -8.35
N LYS A 441 11.33 -9.05 -8.37
CA LYS A 441 12.02 -10.32 -8.62
C LYS A 441 12.70 -10.37 -9.99
N LYS A 442 12.16 -9.70 -11.01
CA LYS A 442 12.78 -9.63 -12.35
C LYS A 442 14.04 -8.75 -12.32
N PHE A 443 14.00 -7.61 -11.63
CA PHE A 443 15.18 -6.77 -11.41
C PHE A 443 16.29 -7.54 -10.67
N GLU A 444 15.94 -8.23 -9.58
CA GLU A 444 16.88 -9.02 -8.79
C GLU A 444 17.53 -10.14 -9.63
N ARG A 445 16.73 -10.95 -10.33
CA ARG A 445 17.21 -12.06 -11.16
C ARG A 445 18.15 -11.60 -12.27
N LYS A 446 17.90 -10.42 -12.86
CA LYS A 446 18.73 -9.85 -13.92
C LYS A 446 19.84 -8.93 -13.41
N LYS A 447 19.99 -8.79 -12.08
CA LYS A 447 20.96 -7.91 -11.39
C LYS A 447 20.89 -6.47 -11.90
N ILE A 448 19.67 -5.96 -12.10
CA ILE A 448 19.44 -4.58 -12.55
C ILE A 448 19.27 -3.72 -11.31
N PRO A 449 20.13 -2.71 -11.08
CA PRO A 449 20.00 -1.82 -9.94
C PRO A 449 18.80 -0.90 -10.10
N MET A 450 18.12 -0.64 -8.98
CA MET A 450 17.03 0.32 -8.91
C MET A 450 17.55 1.70 -8.51
N THR A 451 18.08 2.44 -9.48
CA THR A 451 18.79 3.71 -9.24
C THR A 451 17.88 4.79 -8.62
N ASN A 452 16.57 4.70 -8.81
CA ASN A 452 15.59 5.66 -8.27
C ASN A 452 14.97 5.28 -6.92
N SER A 453 15.32 4.11 -6.35
CA SER A 453 14.62 3.56 -5.18
C SER A 453 15.09 4.10 -3.83
N LEU A 454 16.32 4.64 -3.77
CA LEU A 454 16.95 5.11 -2.55
C LEU A 454 16.87 6.63 -2.49
N SER A 455 16.13 7.14 -1.51
CA SER A 455 15.99 8.58 -1.23
C SER A 455 16.43 8.83 0.21
N PHE A 456 17.31 9.80 0.39
CA PHE A 456 17.74 10.21 1.72
C PHE A 456 16.59 10.81 2.52
N ARG A 457 15.74 11.62 1.88
CA ARG A 457 14.50 12.16 2.45
C ARG A 457 13.60 11.07 3.01
N ASP A 458 13.35 10.02 2.24
CA ASP A 458 12.52 8.89 2.68
C ASP A 458 13.12 8.19 3.90
N ILE A 459 14.44 7.95 3.90
CA ILE A 459 15.14 7.35 5.03
C ILE A 459 15.01 8.24 6.28
N MET A 460 15.14 9.56 6.15
CA MET A 460 14.98 10.49 7.26
C MET A 460 13.55 10.49 7.83
N VAL A 461 12.53 10.36 6.97
CA VAL A 461 11.12 10.22 7.38
C VAL A 461 10.90 8.89 8.09
N GLU A 462 11.40 7.78 7.52
CA GLU A 462 11.35 6.43 8.09
C GLU A 462 11.97 6.39 9.49
N LYS A 463 13.22 6.88 9.65
CA LYS A 463 13.90 6.96 10.96
C LYS A 463 13.12 7.82 11.95
N SER A 464 12.49 8.91 11.48
CA SER A 464 11.63 9.72 12.34
C SER A 464 10.36 9.00 12.78
N ALA A 465 9.77 8.15 11.94
CA ALA A 465 8.64 7.32 12.31
C ALA A 465 9.06 6.23 13.31
N MET A 466 10.20 5.58 13.10
CA MET A 466 10.75 4.59 14.03
C MET A 466 10.99 5.17 15.43
N ARG A 467 11.55 6.38 15.55
CA ARG A 467 11.72 7.03 16.86
C ARG A 467 10.39 7.22 17.60
N LYS A 468 9.32 7.58 16.88
CA LYS A 468 7.97 7.72 17.47
C LYS A 468 7.40 6.38 17.96
N LEU A 469 7.85 5.26 17.37
CA LEU A 469 7.52 3.90 17.81
C LEU A 469 8.41 3.41 18.97
N GLY A 470 9.32 4.23 19.49
CA GLY A 470 10.17 3.89 20.64
C GLY A 470 11.53 3.28 20.29
N TYR A 471 11.89 3.21 19.00
CA TYR A 471 13.25 2.79 18.61
C TYR A 471 14.26 3.86 18.99
N LYS A 472 15.19 3.53 19.89
CA LYS A 472 16.26 4.42 20.32
C LYS A 472 17.29 4.60 19.20
N GLU A 473 17.64 5.85 18.93
CA GLU A 473 18.71 6.21 18.01
C GLU A 473 19.77 6.97 18.81
N TYR A 474 20.80 6.25 19.24
CA TYR A 474 21.72 6.72 20.26
C TYR A 474 22.60 7.88 19.81
N SER A 475 22.81 8.05 18.50
CA SER A 475 23.56 9.17 17.95
C SER A 475 22.95 10.54 18.28
N TRP A 476 21.66 10.62 18.61
CA TRP A 476 21.03 11.84 19.16
C TRP A 476 21.65 12.33 20.46
N GLN A 477 22.33 11.47 21.21
CA GLN A 477 23.02 11.89 22.42
C GLN A 477 24.26 12.75 22.11
N LEU A 478 24.82 12.67 20.88
CA LEU A 478 25.91 13.54 20.41
C LEU A 478 25.47 14.98 20.12
N ASP A 479 24.17 15.23 19.96
CA ASP A 479 23.63 16.58 19.79
C ASP A 479 23.85 17.44 21.07
N ARG A 480 24.09 16.78 22.21
CA ARG A 480 24.47 17.44 23.46
C ARG A 480 25.96 17.75 23.45
N LYS A 481 26.29 19.03 23.26
CA LYS A 481 27.67 19.53 23.14
C LYS A 481 28.63 19.03 24.24
N THR A 482 28.22 19.04 25.51
CA THR A 482 29.07 18.54 26.62
C THR A 482 29.45 17.08 26.44
N LYS A 483 28.48 16.23 26.11
CA LYS A 483 28.71 14.81 25.84
C LYS A 483 29.50 14.57 24.56
N ALA A 484 29.29 15.41 23.54
CA ALA A 484 30.07 15.38 22.31
C ALA A 484 31.55 15.68 22.58
N TYR A 485 31.85 16.61 23.48
CA TYR A 485 33.22 16.96 23.89
C TYR A 485 33.88 15.85 24.72
N GLU A 486 33.16 15.25 25.68
CA GLU A 486 33.65 14.06 26.41
C GLU A 486 33.99 12.90 25.45
N PHE A 487 33.14 12.69 24.44
CA PHE A 487 33.38 11.72 23.39
C PHE A 487 34.60 12.09 22.53
N ALA A 488 34.71 13.35 22.07
CA ALA A 488 35.83 13.86 21.30
C ALA A 488 37.17 13.65 22.03
N ASP A 489 37.22 13.99 23.32
CA ASP A 489 38.42 13.79 24.16
C ASP A 489 38.82 12.31 24.23
N THR A 490 37.85 11.39 24.27
CA THR A 490 38.11 9.94 24.36
C THR A 490 38.66 9.36 23.07
N ILE A 491 38.28 9.92 21.92
CA ILE A 491 38.79 9.48 20.60
C ILE A 491 40.00 10.30 20.14
N GLY A 492 40.50 11.22 20.98
CA GLY A 492 41.65 12.07 20.67
C GLY A 492 41.36 13.16 19.62
N LEU A 493 40.09 13.56 19.47
CA LEU A 493 39.67 14.60 18.53
C LEU A 493 39.80 15.97 19.20
N ARG A 494 40.64 16.85 18.64
CA ARG A 494 40.83 18.22 19.16
C ARG A 494 39.49 18.97 19.14
N ARG A 495 39.17 19.63 20.23
CA ARG A 495 38.07 20.59 20.39
C ARG A 495 38.60 21.89 21.00
N PRO A 496 37.83 22.99 21.01
CA PRO A 496 38.22 24.18 21.73
C PRO A 496 38.41 23.88 23.23
N GLU A 497 39.47 24.42 23.81
CA GLU A 497 39.64 24.39 25.27
C GLU A 497 38.55 25.21 25.96
N SER A 498 38.09 24.75 27.12
CA SER A 498 37.11 25.46 27.96
C SER A 498 37.37 25.14 29.43
N ASP A 499 37.23 26.15 30.29
CA ASP A 499 37.41 26.03 31.74
C ASP A 499 36.20 25.38 32.45
N SER A 500 35.12 25.08 31.71
CA SER A 500 33.87 24.49 32.21
C SER A 500 33.16 25.30 33.29
N GLN A 501 33.55 26.57 33.51
CA GLN A 501 32.89 27.47 34.46
C GLN A 501 31.72 28.18 33.79
N ILE A 502 30.66 28.43 34.55
CA ILE A 502 29.53 29.26 34.12
C ILE A 502 29.71 30.64 34.72
N TYR A 503 29.69 31.65 33.86
CA TYR A 503 29.85 33.06 34.22
C TYR A 503 28.56 33.84 33.96
N ARG A 504 28.37 34.92 34.70
CA ARG A 504 27.51 36.05 34.29
C ARG A 504 28.26 36.94 33.31
N PHE A 505 27.54 37.65 32.45
CA PHE A 505 28.19 38.52 31.47
C PHE A 505 29.15 39.54 32.11
N GLU A 506 28.77 40.11 33.25
CA GLU A 506 29.59 41.09 33.96
C GLU A 506 30.92 40.50 34.50
N GLU A 507 30.98 39.19 34.74
CA GLU A 507 32.19 38.50 35.23
C GLU A 507 33.21 38.24 34.11
N ILE A 508 32.75 38.17 32.85
CA ILE A 508 33.61 37.95 31.67
C ILE A 508 33.91 39.25 30.92
N LYS A 509 33.19 40.32 31.21
CA LYS A 509 33.36 41.64 30.58
C LYS A 509 34.79 42.13 30.73
N GLY A 510 35.45 42.42 29.61
CA GLY A 510 36.83 42.90 29.59
C GLY A 510 37.90 41.80 29.65
N LYS A 511 37.54 40.51 29.60
CA LYS A 511 38.52 39.41 29.50
C LYS A 511 39.32 39.57 28.18
N ALA A 512 40.64 39.47 28.27
CA ALA A 512 41.50 39.60 27.09
C ALA A 512 41.26 38.43 26.11
N GLY A 513 41.17 38.76 24.81
CA GLY A 513 41.13 37.77 23.73
C GLY A 513 42.52 37.17 23.45
N PRO A 514 42.61 36.15 22.58
CA PRO A 514 41.53 35.63 21.73
C PRO A 514 40.65 34.58 22.45
N ILE A 515 39.34 34.85 22.58
CA ILE A 515 38.38 33.95 23.25
C ILE A 515 37.03 33.93 22.52
N VAL A 516 36.26 32.86 22.72
CA VAL A 516 34.84 32.81 22.37
C VAL A 516 34.02 32.88 23.63
N ILE A 517 33.02 33.74 23.66
CA ILE A 517 31.97 33.70 24.68
C ILE A 517 30.67 33.23 24.03
N LYS A 518 29.95 32.37 24.75
CA LYS A 518 28.65 31.88 24.29
C LYS A 518 27.76 31.56 25.49
N PRO A 519 26.44 31.65 25.34
CA PRO A 519 25.51 31.27 26.38
C PRO A 519 25.43 29.74 26.54
N VAL A 520 25.13 29.30 27.77
CA VAL A 520 24.86 27.89 28.09
C VAL A 520 23.61 27.39 27.35
N GLN A 521 22.63 28.27 27.10
CA GLN A 521 21.40 27.95 26.39
C GLN A 521 21.04 29.06 25.38
N SER A 522 21.28 28.80 24.09
CA SER A 522 20.74 29.62 23.01
C SER A 522 20.44 28.82 21.76
N THR A 523 19.73 29.46 20.82
CA THR A 523 19.41 28.89 19.50
C THR A 523 19.91 29.81 18.39
N GLY A 524 20.39 29.23 17.28
CA GLY A 524 20.73 30.00 16.07
C GLY A 524 21.93 30.94 16.23
N SER A 525 22.93 30.56 17.03
CA SER A 525 24.12 31.36 17.32
C SER A 525 23.86 32.69 18.06
N MET A 526 22.66 32.88 18.63
CA MET A 526 22.39 34.05 19.44
C MET A 526 23.30 34.07 20.68
N GLY A 527 23.92 35.23 20.94
CA GLY A 527 24.87 35.42 22.03
C GLY A 527 26.24 34.79 21.80
N VAL A 528 26.59 34.35 20.59
CA VAL A 528 27.93 33.80 20.33
C VAL A 528 28.83 34.90 19.77
N TYR A 529 29.89 35.23 20.50
CA TYR A 529 30.84 36.29 20.13
C TYR A 529 32.27 35.75 20.06
N LEU A 530 32.95 36.01 18.94
CA LEU A 530 34.36 35.68 18.75
C LEU A 530 35.17 36.95 19.03
N ILE A 531 35.88 36.97 20.16
CA ILE A 531 36.60 38.12 20.68
C ILE A 531 38.07 37.96 20.31
N PHE A 532 38.51 38.62 19.24
CA PHE A 532 39.92 38.58 18.82
C PHE A 532 40.77 39.48 19.71
N ASN A 533 40.26 40.67 20.01
CA ASN A 533 40.78 41.62 21.00
C ASN A 533 39.66 42.59 21.43
N GLU A 534 39.97 43.52 22.33
CA GLU A 534 39.01 44.49 22.89
C GLU A 534 38.28 45.35 21.85
N ASN A 535 38.90 45.56 20.67
CA ASN A 535 38.40 46.44 19.62
C ASN A 535 37.94 45.68 18.36
N ARG A 536 37.94 44.33 18.39
CA ARG A 536 37.55 43.50 17.25
C ARG A 536 36.87 42.23 17.70
N ILE A 537 35.54 42.25 17.60
CA ILE A 537 34.66 41.19 18.10
C ILE A 537 33.66 40.83 17.00
N LEU A 538 33.52 39.57 16.61
CA LEU A 538 32.53 39.15 15.62
C LEU A 538 31.27 38.63 16.31
N SER A 539 30.13 39.24 16.03
CA SER A 539 28.80 38.72 16.41
C SER A 539 28.43 37.58 15.44
N ALA A 540 28.46 36.34 15.93
CA ALA A 540 28.32 35.17 15.05
C ALA A 540 26.91 35.02 14.45
N ARG A 541 25.88 35.62 15.07
CA ARG A 541 24.51 35.64 14.52
C ARG A 541 24.39 36.68 13.40
N GLY A 542 24.96 37.86 13.62
CA GLY A 542 24.83 39.00 12.71
C GLY A 542 25.87 39.05 11.61
N GLY A 543 26.98 38.31 11.73
CA GLY A 543 28.09 38.32 10.77
C GLY A 543 28.81 39.68 10.66
N HIS A 544 28.69 40.54 11.68
CA HIS A 544 29.28 41.88 11.69
C HIS A 544 30.20 42.06 12.91
N TYR A 545 31.13 42.99 12.78
CA TYR A 545 32.11 43.29 13.83
C TYR A 545 31.61 44.36 14.79
N LEU A 546 31.92 44.17 16.06
CA LEU A 546 31.73 45.08 17.18
C LEU A 546 33.10 45.56 17.66
N ASN A 547 33.16 46.80 18.16
CA ASN A 547 34.40 47.46 18.56
C ASN A 547 34.56 47.56 20.08
N SER A 548 33.62 47.04 20.87
CA SER A 548 33.74 47.04 22.34
C SER A 548 32.84 46.00 23.01
N TRP A 549 33.16 45.68 24.26
CA TRP A 549 32.27 44.90 25.14
C TRP A 549 30.92 45.57 25.42
N GLY A 550 30.87 46.91 25.38
CA GLY A 550 29.62 47.66 25.53
C GLY A 550 28.66 47.43 24.36
N GLU A 551 29.18 47.22 23.16
CA GLU A 551 28.35 46.86 22.00
C GLU A 551 27.78 45.44 22.11
N ILE A 552 28.54 44.48 22.66
CA ILE A 552 28.00 43.14 22.99
C ILE A 552 26.82 43.28 23.97
N GLU A 553 27.01 44.07 25.03
CA GLU A 553 25.99 44.29 26.05
C GLU A 553 24.72 44.93 25.45
N ALA A 554 24.88 45.88 24.54
CA ALA A 554 23.78 46.52 23.83
C ALA A 554 23.02 45.55 22.92
N GLU A 555 23.70 44.58 22.29
CA GLU A 555 23.04 43.53 21.49
C GLU A 555 22.29 42.51 22.35
N MET A 556 22.89 42.05 23.45
CA MET A 556 22.38 40.91 24.21
C MET A 556 21.32 41.29 25.25
N ARG A 557 21.39 42.50 25.80
CA ARG A 557 20.51 42.97 26.90
C ARG A 557 19.03 43.01 26.50
N PRO A 558 18.62 43.55 25.34
CA PRO A 558 17.20 43.55 24.94
C PRO A 558 16.62 42.13 24.81
N GLU A 559 17.42 41.18 24.36
CA GLU A 559 17.00 39.78 24.20
C GLU A 559 16.80 39.09 25.56
N LEU A 560 17.68 39.33 26.53
CA LEU A 560 17.51 38.83 27.90
C LEU A 560 16.28 39.45 28.58
N GLU A 561 16.09 40.76 28.44
CA GLU A 561 14.95 41.47 29.02
C GLU A 561 13.61 41.00 28.45
N ALA A 562 13.55 40.73 27.14
CA ALA A 562 12.35 40.19 26.50
C ALA A 562 11.93 38.83 27.10
N VAL A 563 12.89 37.96 27.44
CA VAL A 563 12.60 36.68 28.11
C VAL A 563 12.11 36.90 29.54
N TYR A 564 12.77 37.78 30.30
CA TYR A 564 12.37 38.10 31.67
C TYR A 564 10.99 38.76 31.76
N GLN A 565 10.54 39.44 30.71
CA GLN A 565 9.21 40.04 30.58
C GLN A 565 8.13 39.04 30.09
N GLY A 566 8.44 37.75 30.03
CA GLY A 566 7.44 36.71 29.78
C GLY A 566 7.35 36.23 28.33
N ASN A 567 8.38 36.44 27.50
CA ASN A 567 8.51 35.76 26.21
C ASN A 567 9.26 34.42 26.37
N PRO A 568 8.57 33.27 26.54
CA PRO A 568 9.23 31.97 26.74
C PRO A 568 9.99 31.45 25.51
N ARG A 569 9.92 32.17 24.36
CA ARG A 569 10.55 31.78 23.09
C ARG A 569 11.78 32.63 22.71
N GLY A 570 12.29 33.49 23.60
CA GLY A 570 13.47 34.28 23.30
C GLY A 570 14.72 33.44 23.00
N ALA A 571 15.57 33.93 22.10
CA ALA A 571 16.72 33.20 21.57
C ALA A 571 17.90 33.11 22.55
N LEU A 572 17.98 34.03 23.51
CA LEU A 572 18.93 34.06 24.63
C LEU A 572 18.14 33.93 25.94
N ARG A 573 18.24 32.79 26.62
CA ARG A 573 17.30 32.43 27.69
C ARG A 573 17.71 32.89 29.08
N LYS A 574 19.02 33.02 29.33
CA LYS A 574 19.59 33.33 30.64
C LYS A 574 20.95 33.99 30.50
N ASP A 575 21.30 34.78 31.50
CA ASP A 575 22.66 35.32 31.71
C ASP A 575 23.58 34.24 32.30
N GLU A 576 23.83 33.19 31.53
CA GLU A 576 24.73 32.07 31.86
C GLU A 576 25.65 31.84 30.65
N TRP A 577 26.95 32.09 30.82
CA TRP A 577 27.93 32.13 29.74
C TRP A 577 29.09 31.17 30.01
N ILE A 578 29.72 30.70 28.93
CA ILE A 578 30.92 29.89 28.96
C ILE A 578 31.97 30.52 28.05
N VAL A 579 33.24 30.36 28.44
CA VAL A 579 34.40 30.85 27.69
C VAL A 579 35.11 29.66 27.04
N GLU A 580 35.47 29.80 25.76
CA GLU A 580 36.25 28.82 25.01
C GLU A 580 37.44 29.46 24.30
N GLU A 581 38.43 28.63 23.95
CA GLU A 581 39.48 28.95 22.99
C GLU A 581 38.86 29.48 21.69
N LEU A 582 39.37 30.61 21.19
CA LEU A 582 39.05 31.07 19.84
C LEU A 582 40.01 30.41 18.85
N ILE A 583 39.45 29.56 17.99
CA ILE A 583 40.20 28.91 16.91
C ILE A 583 40.54 29.95 15.84
N LEU A 584 41.82 30.13 15.55
CA LEU A 584 42.31 31.13 14.61
C LEU A 584 42.71 30.52 13.27
N ARG A 585 42.34 31.20 12.18
CA ARG A 585 42.66 30.82 10.80
C ARG A 585 44.16 30.82 10.50
N ALA A 586 44.88 31.76 11.09
CA ALA A 586 46.34 31.90 11.07
C ALA A 586 46.80 32.40 12.44
N PRO A 587 48.07 32.21 12.84
CA PRO A 587 48.63 32.85 14.02
C PRO A 587 48.36 34.36 13.98
N ASP A 588 47.86 34.91 15.08
CA ASP A 588 47.51 36.33 15.24
C ASP A 588 46.44 36.88 14.26
N SER A 589 45.69 35.99 13.59
CA SER A 589 44.62 36.40 12.68
C SER A 589 43.43 36.99 13.44
N THR A 590 42.81 37.99 12.83
CA THR A 590 41.53 38.55 13.29
C THR A 590 40.37 38.17 12.36
N GLU A 591 40.58 37.12 11.57
CA GLU A 591 39.58 36.47 10.75
C GLU A 591 39.05 35.21 11.45
N PRO A 592 37.74 34.96 11.41
CA PRO A 592 37.17 33.76 12.01
C PRO A 592 37.65 32.49 11.28
N PRO A 593 37.62 31.34 11.98
CA PRO A 593 37.89 30.06 11.35
C PRO A 593 36.81 29.75 10.30
N LEU A 594 37.17 28.98 9.27
CA LEU A 594 36.18 28.44 8.33
C LEU A 594 35.38 27.33 9.03
N ASP A 595 34.08 27.30 8.80
CA ASP A 595 33.16 26.29 9.32
C ASP A 595 33.01 25.19 8.26
N TYR A 596 33.58 24.03 8.52
CA TYR A 596 33.43 22.84 7.68
C TYR A 596 32.40 21.89 8.26
N LYS A 597 31.41 21.52 7.47
CA LYS A 597 30.40 20.51 7.82
C LYS A 597 30.63 19.27 6.97
N PHE A 598 31.30 18.29 7.55
CA PHE A 598 31.58 17.00 6.93
C PHE A 598 30.35 16.10 7.04
N TYR A 599 29.72 15.77 5.92
CA TYR A 599 28.61 14.81 5.89
C TYR A 599 29.15 13.39 5.86
N CYS A 600 29.31 12.81 7.05
CA CYS A 600 29.93 11.51 7.22
C CYS A 600 28.88 10.40 7.16
N PHE A 601 29.13 9.42 6.30
CA PHE A 601 28.37 8.20 6.09
C PHE A 601 29.24 7.02 6.52
N TYR A 602 29.10 6.58 7.78
CA TYR A 602 29.94 5.60 8.49
C TYR A 602 31.21 5.15 7.73
N GLY A 603 32.33 5.83 8.00
CA GLY A 603 33.63 5.54 7.36
C GLY A 603 33.86 6.22 6.00
N GLU A 604 33.03 7.18 5.61
CA GLU A 604 33.14 7.89 4.35
C GLU A 604 32.63 9.33 4.51
N VAL A 605 33.26 10.30 3.84
CA VAL A 605 32.72 11.66 3.68
C VAL A 605 32.18 11.78 2.26
N VAL A 606 30.89 12.05 2.12
CA VAL A 606 30.27 12.19 0.78
C VAL A 606 30.45 13.59 0.25
N PHE A 607 30.27 14.60 1.10
CA PHE A 607 30.53 15.99 0.75
C PHE A 607 30.83 16.83 1.99
N VAL A 608 31.43 18.00 1.76
CA VAL A 608 31.78 18.98 2.79
C VAL A 608 31.13 20.31 2.43
N LEU A 609 30.43 20.94 3.37
CA LEU A 609 30.03 22.33 3.24
C LEU A 609 31.06 23.21 3.94
N GLU A 610 31.53 24.24 3.27
CA GLU A 610 32.40 25.28 3.80
C GLU A 610 31.64 26.60 3.89
N ALA A 611 31.67 27.24 5.06
CA ALA A 611 31.10 28.56 5.28
C ALA A 611 32.07 29.48 6.03
N ASP A 612 32.09 30.75 5.65
CA ASP A 612 32.81 31.81 6.36
C ASP A 612 31.81 32.64 7.19
N ARG A 613 32.02 32.72 8.50
CA ARG A 613 31.12 33.49 9.39
C ARG A 613 31.27 35.01 9.24
N SER A 614 32.36 35.48 8.66
CA SER A 614 32.54 36.90 8.33
C SER A 614 31.88 37.30 7.01
N ASP A 615 31.52 36.32 6.16
CA ASP A 615 30.81 36.55 4.91
C ASP A 615 29.57 35.66 4.79
N SER A 616 28.43 36.18 5.25
CA SER A 616 27.13 35.49 5.18
C SER A 616 26.53 35.39 3.77
N SER A 617 27.21 35.94 2.76
CA SER A 617 26.65 36.07 1.41
C SER A 617 26.87 34.84 0.51
N GLY A 618 27.53 33.78 0.99
CA GLY A 618 27.66 32.50 0.28
C GLY A 618 28.26 31.35 1.10
N PHE A 619 28.38 30.19 0.46
CA PHE A 619 29.10 29.00 0.98
C PHE A 619 29.64 28.18 -0.20
N SER A 620 30.47 27.17 0.08
CA SER A 620 30.98 26.23 -0.92
C SER A 620 30.58 24.79 -0.54
N THR A 621 30.31 23.96 -1.53
CA THR A 621 30.07 22.52 -1.33
C THR A 621 31.04 21.72 -2.17
N TRP A 622 31.73 20.79 -1.53
CA TRP A 622 32.83 20.05 -2.11
C TRP A 622 32.54 18.55 -2.06
N ASP A 623 32.83 17.82 -3.13
CA ASP A 623 32.89 16.36 -3.06
C ASP A 623 34.14 15.88 -2.31
N ARG A 624 34.27 14.56 -2.14
CA ARG A 624 35.41 13.93 -1.47
C ARG A 624 36.77 14.18 -2.14
N ASP A 625 36.75 14.50 -3.42
CA ASP A 625 37.93 14.67 -4.27
C ASP A 625 38.33 16.16 -4.35
N GLY A 626 37.61 17.04 -3.64
CA GLY A 626 37.88 18.47 -3.56
C GLY A 626 37.30 19.28 -4.72
N ASN A 627 36.34 18.72 -5.47
CA ASN A 627 35.68 19.46 -6.55
C ASN A 627 34.42 20.17 -6.03
N LEU A 628 34.17 21.38 -6.52
CA LEU A 628 32.92 22.09 -6.26
C LEU A 628 31.74 21.33 -6.89
N ILE A 629 30.68 21.11 -6.11
CA ILE A 629 29.48 20.41 -6.54
C ILE A 629 28.22 21.22 -6.26
N GLN A 630 27.18 21.02 -7.07
CA GLN A 630 25.84 21.54 -6.84
C GLN A 630 24.99 20.48 -6.14
N THR A 631 24.24 20.91 -5.12
CA THR A 631 23.43 19.97 -4.31
C THR A 631 21.93 20.23 -4.45
N GLY A 632 21.54 21.31 -5.13
CA GLY A 632 20.18 21.85 -5.15
C GLY A 632 19.88 22.74 -3.95
N TRP A 633 20.65 22.63 -2.87
CA TRP A 633 20.44 23.42 -1.68
C TRP A 633 21.09 24.78 -1.85
N GLN A 634 20.29 25.81 -2.13
CA GLN A 634 20.74 27.22 -2.26
C GLN A 634 21.93 27.40 -3.21
N ASP A 635 21.95 26.68 -4.33
CA ASP A 635 23.05 26.71 -5.31
C ASP A 635 23.34 28.14 -5.83
N ASN A 636 22.35 29.04 -5.78
CA ASN A 636 22.51 30.46 -6.12
C ASN A 636 23.42 31.25 -5.17
N LYS A 637 23.79 30.66 -4.02
CA LYS A 637 24.73 31.22 -3.04
C LYS A 637 26.10 30.55 -3.09
N LEU A 638 26.34 29.63 -4.02
CA LEU A 638 27.63 28.97 -4.16
C LEU A 638 28.71 29.95 -4.57
N ARG A 639 29.89 29.80 -3.96
CA ARG A 639 31.10 30.56 -4.28
C ARG A 639 32.31 29.64 -4.31
N GLU A 640 33.39 30.16 -4.89
CA GLU A 640 34.70 29.55 -4.75
C GLU A 640 35.16 29.73 -3.28
N GLY A 641 35.56 28.62 -2.65
CA GLY A 641 36.05 28.59 -1.28
C GLY A 641 37.50 28.11 -1.23
N VAL A 642 38.02 27.90 -0.03
CA VAL A 642 39.39 27.43 0.19
C VAL A 642 39.50 25.92 -0.04
N GLY A 643 38.41 25.17 0.19
CA GLY A 643 38.42 23.70 0.14
C GLY A 643 39.04 23.07 1.38
N PHE A 644 39.15 21.75 1.41
CA PHE A 644 39.68 20.98 2.55
C PHE A 644 40.78 20.02 2.09
N SER A 645 41.68 19.63 3.00
CA SER A 645 42.72 18.65 2.70
C SER A 645 42.25 17.21 2.94
N HIS A 646 42.89 16.23 2.31
CA HIS A 646 42.63 14.81 2.61
C HIS A 646 42.80 14.47 4.09
N GLN A 647 43.75 15.11 4.78
CA GLN A 647 43.95 14.93 6.21
C GLN A 647 42.77 15.43 7.04
N ASP A 648 42.13 16.53 6.62
CA ASP A 648 40.94 17.07 7.29
C ASP A 648 39.77 16.08 7.17
N ALA A 649 39.55 15.53 5.96
CA ALA A 649 38.52 14.50 5.75
C ALA A 649 38.83 13.22 6.54
N GLU A 650 40.09 12.78 6.60
CA GLU A 650 40.48 11.58 7.32
C GLU A 650 40.15 11.68 8.82
N VAL A 651 40.39 12.85 9.44
CA VAL A 651 40.01 13.09 10.84
C VAL A 651 38.50 12.92 11.05
N ALA A 652 37.67 13.48 10.15
CA ALA A 652 36.22 13.32 10.22
C ALA A 652 35.78 11.86 9.97
N ILE A 653 36.42 11.16 9.03
CA ILE A 653 36.18 9.74 8.73
C ILE A 653 36.47 8.87 9.96
N GLN A 654 37.65 9.02 10.56
CA GLN A 654 38.05 8.26 11.75
C GLN A 654 37.13 8.51 12.93
N ALA A 655 36.72 9.76 13.15
CA ALA A 655 35.73 10.09 14.19
C ALA A 655 34.37 9.42 13.90
N SER A 656 33.91 9.42 12.64
CA SER A 656 32.64 8.79 12.26
C SER A 656 32.61 7.28 12.51
N LEU A 657 33.75 6.59 12.36
CA LEU A 657 33.88 5.15 12.61
C LEU A 657 33.72 4.77 14.09
N GLN A 658 33.84 5.74 14.99
CA GLN A 658 33.63 5.59 16.43
C GLN A 658 32.17 5.85 16.85
N VAL A 659 31.29 6.23 15.92
CA VAL A 659 29.86 6.47 16.19
C VAL A 659 29.03 5.32 15.61
N PRO A 660 28.19 4.62 16.40
CA PRO A 660 27.36 3.51 15.92
C PRO A 660 26.12 4.02 15.15
N SER A 661 26.34 4.82 14.10
CA SER A 661 25.30 5.44 13.28
C SER A 661 25.71 5.43 11.81
N PRO A 662 24.79 5.13 10.88
CA PRO A 662 25.08 5.21 9.45
C PRO A 662 25.42 6.63 8.98
N PHE A 663 24.89 7.64 9.66
CA PHE A 663 25.13 9.05 9.34
C PHE A 663 25.44 9.85 10.60
N VAL A 664 26.41 10.75 10.48
CA VAL A 664 26.67 11.85 11.42
C VAL A 664 27.31 12.99 10.65
N ARG A 665 26.82 14.22 10.82
CA ARG A 665 27.50 15.40 10.31
C ARG A 665 28.48 15.88 11.37
N MET A 666 29.75 16.02 11.01
CA MET A 666 30.77 16.56 11.89
C MET A 666 31.02 18.02 11.51
N ASP A 667 30.70 18.93 12.41
CA ASP A 667 30.89 20.35 12.22
C ASP A 667 32.21 20.73 12.89
N MET A 668 33.15 21.15 12.06
CA MET A 668 34.55 21.37 12.37
C MET A 668 34.93 22.81 12.05
N LEU A 669 35.89 23.35 12.79
CA LEU A 669 36.51 24.64 12.54
C LEU A 669 37.89 24.43 11.94
N LYS A 670 38.18 25.10 10.82
CA LYS A 670 39.53 25.06 10.23
C LYS A 670 40.44 26.05 10.95
N SER A 671 41.43 25.49 11.65
CA SER A 671 42.56 26.21 12.24
C SER A 671 43.77 26.21 11.30
N HIS A 672 44.75 27.03 11.64
CA HIS A 672 46.08 27.05 11.01
C HIS A 672 46.88 25.76 11.19
N ASP A 673 46.55 24.95 12.21
CA ASP A 673 47.26 23.73 12.60
C ASP A 673 46.41 22.45 12.53
N GLY A 674 45.23 22.52 11.90
CA GLY A 674 44.35 21.36 11.69
C GLY A 674 42.88 21.70 11.75
N ILE A 675 42.02 20.69 11.82
CA ILE A 675 40.59 20.88 12.11
C ILE A 675 40.28 20.64 13.57
N VAL A 676 39.32 21.41 14.09
CA VAL A 676 38.90 21.39 15.48
C VAL A 676 37.41 21.08 15.55
N PHE A 677 37.03 20.10 16.37
CA PHE A 677 35.65 19.65 16.55
C PHE A 677 34.78 20.69 17.24
N GLY A 678 33.74 21.13 16.54
CA GLY A 678 32.75 22.06 17.05
C GLY A 678 31.53 21.35 17.62
N GLU A 679 30.86 20.54 16.80
CA GLU A 679 29.65 19.79 17.17
C GLU A 679 29.43 18.58 16.25
N ALA A 680 28.58 17.65 16.69
CA ALA A 680 28.12 16.52 15.88
C ALA A 680 26.61 16.58 15.74
N THR A 681 26.13 16.54 14.49
CA THR A 681 24.71 16.60 14.16
C THR A 681 24.25 15.25 13.58
N PRO A 682 23.46 14.44 14.31
CA PRO A 682 23.06 13.10 13.89
C PRO A 682 21.97 13.08 12.82
N ARG A 683 21.33 14.24 12.56
CA ARG A 683 20.36 14.42 11.47
C ARG A 683 20.60 15.75 10.78
N PRO A 684 20.85 15.78 9.47
CA PRO A 684 21.12 17.03 8.80
C PRO A 684 19.83 17.87 8.73
N GLY A 685 19.93 19.13 9.11
CA GLY A 685 18.85 20.10 8.92
C GLY A 685 18.55 20.30 7.43
N ARG A 686 17.30 20.66 7.10
CA ARG A 686 16.88 21.05 5.73
C ARG A 686 17.15 20.04 4.61
N PHE A 687 17.22 18.74 4.92
CA PHE A 687 17.42 17.66 3.93
C PHE A 687 16.40 17.64 2.77
N HIS A 688 15.25 18.31 2.89
CA HIS A 688 14.24 18.44 1.83
C HIS A 688 14.64 19.43 0.72
N LEU A 689 15.69 20.22 0.91
CA LEU A 689 16.18 21.21 -0.06
C LEU A 689 17.18 20.63 -1.07
N PHE A 690 17.68 19.41 -0.84
CA PHE A 690 18.51 18.75 -1.84
C PHE A 690 17.69 18.47 -3.10
N ASN A 691 18.30 18.66 -4.27
CA ASN A 691 17.66 18.26 -5.51
C ASN A 691 17.52 16.73 -5.57
N LYS A 692 16.67 16.26 -6.49
CA LYS A 692 16.31 14.84 -6.61
C LYS A 692 17.52 13.94 -6.87
N GLU A 693 18.52 14.43 -7.59
CA GLU A 693 19.73 13.65 -7.90
C GLU A 693 20.61 13.50 -6.67
N PHE A 694 20.89 14.61 -5.98
CA PHE A 694 21.72 14.61 -4.79
C PHE A 694 21.08 13.86 -3.62
N ASP A 695 19.76 13.98 -3.43
CA ASP A 695 19.00 13.19 -2.45
C ASP A 695 19.19 11.67 -2.64
N ARG A 696 19.30 11.21 -3.89
CA ARG A 696 19.54 9.80 -4.21
C ARG A 696 20.98 9.39 -3.92
N THR A 697 21.95 10.26 -4.23
CA THR A 697 23.36 10.05 -3.88
C THR A 697 23.51 9.85 -2.38
N LEU A 698 22.90 10.72 -1.57
CA LEU A 698 22.90 10.60 -0.11
C LEU A 698 22.14 9.35 0.37
N GLY A 699 21.03 8.99 -0.30
CA GLY A 699 20.25 7.80 0.02
C GLY A 699 21.05 6.51 -0.21
N LYS A 700 21.82 6.45 -1.30
CA LYS A 700 22.75 5.35 -1.60
C LYS A 700 23.87 5.28 -0.56
N ALA A 701 24.53 6.39 -0.28
CA ALA A 701 25.60 6.45 0.71
C ALA A 701 25.13 6.00 2.10
N TYR A 702 23.89 6.34 2.50
CA TYR A 702 23.32 5.89 3.76
C TYR A 702 23.17 4.37 3.84
N ARG A 703 22.66 3.73 2.78
CA ARG A 703 22.50 2.26 2.76
C ARG A 703 23.85 1.54 2.69
N GLU A 704 24.83 2.12 1.99
CA GLU A 704 26.20 1.61 1.98
C GLU A 704 26.85 1.73 3.37
N ALA A 705 26.64 2.85 4.06
CA ALA A 705 27.07 3.04 5.45
C ALA A 705 26.38 2.08 6.43
N GLU A 706 25.08 1.83 6.30
CA GLU A 706 24.36 0.81 7.08
C GLU A 706 24.97 -0.58 6.88
N ALA A 707 25.31 -0.94 5.63
CA ALA A 707 25.94 -2.21 5.33
C ALA A 707 27.35 -2.32 5.95
N ARG A 708 28.16 -1.26 5.88
CA ARG A 708 29.49 -1.21 6.52
C ARG A 708 29.38 -1.34 8.04
N LEU A 709 28.49 -0.57 8.67
CA LEU A 709 28.25 -0.61 10.11
C LEU A 709 27.81 -2.01 10.57
N LEU A 710 26.87 -2.63 9.85
CA LEU A 710 26.40 -3.98 10.17
C LEU A 710 27.52 -5.01 10.06
N GLN A 711 28.39 -4.90 9.03
CA GLN A 711 29.55 -5.79 8.89
C GLN A 711 30.54 -5.64 10.05
N ASP A 712 30.82 -4.42 10.49
CA ASP A 712 31.71 -4.15 11.63
C ASP A 712 31.13 -4.70 12.94
N LEU A 713 29.82 -4.53 13.18
CA LEU A 713 29.12 -5.11 14.32
C LEU A 713 29.17 -6.64 14.30
N LEU A 714 28.95 -7.27 13.14
CA LEU A 714 29.04 -8.73 12.97
C LEU A 714 30.46 -9.27 13.17
N ARG A 715 31.48 -8.45 12.90
CA ARG A 715 32.90 -8.75 13.21
C ARG A 715 33.26 -8.51 14.67
N GLY A 716 32.32 -8.08 15.50
CA GLY A 716 32.51 -7.88 16.93
C GLY A 716 33.10 -6.53 17.31
N LYS A 717 33.06 -5.53 16.42
CA LYS A 717 33.47 -4.16 16.76
C LYS A 717 32.63 -3.66 17.93
N LYS A 718 33.30 -3.25 19.00
CA LYS A 718 32.69 -2.59 20.15
C LYS A 718 32.93 -1.09 20.03
N PHE A 719 31.86 -0.31 20.19
CA PHE A 719 31.93 1.15 20.14
C PHE A 719 32.28 1.70 21.52
N ASP A 720 33.38 1.23 22.12
CA ASP A 720 33.70 1.44 23.53
C ASP A 720 33.79 2.94 23.90
N ALA A 721 34.40 3.75 23.03
CA ALA A 721 34.48 5.20 23.20
C ALA A 721 33.09 5.86 23.26
N PHE A 722 32.14 5.35 22.48
CA PHE A 722 30.76 5.83 22.46
C PHE A 722 29.99 5.33 23.70
N THR A 723 29.96 4.01 23.93
CA THR A 723 29.21 3.40 25.04
C THR A 723 29.72 3.81 26.42
N LYS A 724 30.94 4.33 26.53
CA LYS A 724 31.47 4.92 27.77
C LYS A 724 30.68 6.16 28.22
N HIS A 725 30.16 6.96 27.27
CA HIS A 725 29.54 8.25 27.55
C HIS A 725 28.03 8.27 27.34
N PHE A 726 27.52 7.26 26.65
CA PHE A 726 26.13 7.16 26.19
C PHE A 726 25.50 5.87 26.70
N ASP A 727 24.31 5.98 27.28
CA ASP A 727 23.53 4.82 27.73
C ASP A 727 22.89 4.15 26.50
N VAL A 728 23.56 3.10 26.01
CA VAL A 728 23.23 2.34 24.80
C VAL A 728 22.49 1.05 25.14
#